data_AF-A0AA42KT37-F1
#
_entry.id   AF-A0AA42KT37-F1
#
_cell.length_a   1.000
_cell.length_b   1.000
_cell.length_c   1.000
_cell.angle_alpha   90.00
_cell.angle_beta   90.00
_cell.angle_gamma   90.00
#
_symmetry.space_group_name_H-M   'P 1'
#
loop_
_entity.id
_entity.type
_entity.pdbx_description
1 polymer ?
#
loop_
_entity_poly.entity_id
_entity_poly.type
_entity_poly.pdbx_seq_one_letter_code
_entity_poly.pdbx_strand_id
1 'polypeptide(L)'
;MSTTAFTVCFAVWTIFAIIGIEIRSELGLSETQFGLLVGTPILTGSLIRVILGIWADRYGGRAIFTLTMLVSAVATWLLTYATTYPQMLVAALGVGVAGGSFSVGVAYVSRWYPPEKQGVALGIFGAGNVGSAVTKFFAPMVMVAFGWHAVAEVWAAAMVVMALIFYFTTSDDPVLVERRLKGIKPTSTLMELEPLKNVQVWRFSLYYFFVFGAFVALALWLPQYLIHVYGVDIRLAGIIAAFFSVPASLFRAYGGHLSDVYGARRVMYWTFAVSLVATFVLSYPPTDYVIQSDNGPLAFHAEMGVIGFTITVFILGFFMALGKAAVFKHIPVYYPGNVGSVGGLVGMIGGLGGFILPILFGVLLDQTGLWTSCFMLLFVIVAVSFTWMHVSIRQMERASQGAATEELPAFAELQGLKKAEIKPAKGDSVLTDWRPDDPAFWEQKGRKIARRNLWLSIPALLLSFAIWQVWSVVVAKLPLVGYQFTTDQLFWLAALPGISGATFRIFYSFMVPIFGGRLWTTLTTWSLVIPAIGIGYAVQNPNTPYFIFLLLALCCGFGGGNFASSMSNISFFFPKHEKGNAAALNAGLGNLGVSVVQFVVPLVITAGIFGKLGGDPAMVATEAGSAPLWLQNAGFFFVPFIIITAFANWFGMNDIASAKASFADQAVIFRRRHNWIMCWLYTGTFGSFIGYSAGFPLLTNILFPEVNALQFAFLGPLVGALSRSGSGWLADKYGGGRVTIWAFVLMMIGVAGVLYFVGIKDQPNAFWGFFASFILLFFATGIGNASTFQMIPAIMSKEMDRLMPKATAEERRHEADKESAAITGFTSAIAAFGAFFIPKGYGTSISMTGGPEAALWAFLIFYVTCLVITWGVYTRKGGLLYDVEHRSKPAAAAA
;
A
#
# COMPACT_ATOMS: atom_id res chain seq x y z
N MET A 1 31.81 10.31 2.46
CA MET A 1 32.55 10.05 3.72
C MET A 1 31.74 10.39 4.96
N SER A 2 31.20 11.61 5.12
CA SER A 2 30.44 11.99 6.33
C SER A 2 29.23 11.09 6.63
N THR A 3 28.50 10.64 5.61
CA THR A 3 27.43 9.64 5.79
C THR A 3 27.95 8.33 6.38
N THR A 4 29.06 7.81 5.84
CA THR A 4 29.69 6.56 6.32
C THR A 4 30.19 6.70 7.75
N ALA A 5 30.86 7.82 8.07
CA ALA A 5 31.29 8.12 9.43
C ALA A 5 30.10 8.19 10.39
N PHE A 6 29.01 8.86 9.97
CA PHE A 6 27.79 8.90 10.76
C PHE A 6 27.13 7.52 10.91
N THR A 7 27.19 6.66 9.90
CA THR A 7 26.76 5.25 10.00
C THR A 7 27.49 4.51 11.10
N VAL A 8 28.82 4.62 11.16
CA VAL A 8 29.62 3.95 12.20
C VAL A 8 29.29 4.54 13.59
N CYS A 9 29.20 5.86 13.71
CA CYS A 9 28.78 6.49 14.97
C CYS A 9 27.38 6.01 15.41
N PHE A 10 26.42 5.92 14.50
CA PHE A 10 25.06 5.50 14.81
C PHE A 10 24.99 4.01 15.18
N ALA A 11 25.83 3.18 14.57
CA ALA A 11 25.97 1.77 14.92
C ALA A 11 26.42 1.62 16.39
N VAL A 12 27.46 2.36 16.78
CA VAL A 12 27.93 2.36 18.18
C VAL A 12 26.94 3.00 19.14
N TRP A 13 26.28 4.09 18.71
CA TRP A 13 25.29 4.76 19.55
C TRP A 13 24.09 3.87 19.91
N THR A 14 23.80 2.86 19.08
CA THR A 14 22.70 1.91 19.29
C THR A 14 23.18 0.51 19.69
N ILE A 15 24.44 0.36 20.13
CA ILE A 15 25.05 -0.93 20.48
C ILE A 15 24.27 -1.69 21.55
N PHE A 16 23.74 -0.97 22.55
CA PHE A 16 22.96 -1.52 23.66
C PHE A 16 21.63 -2.17 23.24
N ALA A 17 21.17 -1.97 21.99
CA ALA A 17 20.01 -2.69 21.45
C ALA A 17 20.23 -4.21 21.42
N ILE A 18 21.48 -4.66 21.33
CA ILE A 18 21.85 -6.08 21.25
C ILE A 18 22.61 -6.50 22.50
N ILE A 19 23.74 -5.85 22.81
CA ILE A 19 24.54 -6.22 23.99
C ILE A 19 23.80 -6.02 25.32
N GLY A 20 22.85 -5.07 25.36
CA GLY A 20 22.07 -4.80 26.55
C GLY A 20 21.21 -5.98 26.98
N ILE A 21 20.82 -6.87 26.05
CA ILE A 21 20.00 -8.05 26.34
C ILE A 21 20.79 -9.05 27.18
N GLU A 22 22.06 -9.27 26.84
CA GLU A 22 22.97 -10.14 27.59
C GLU A 22 23.36 -9.51 28.93
N ILE A 23 23.72 -8.21 28.94
CA ILE A 23 24.01 -7.47 30.18
C ILE A 23 22.81 -7.49 31.14
N ARG A 24 21.58 -7.38 30.63
CA ARG A 24 20.36 -7.50 31.44
C ARG A 24 20.29 -8.87 32.10
N SER A 25 20.58 -9.93 31.37
CA SER A 25 20.58 -11.30 31.90
C SER A 25 21.67 -11.51 32.95
N GLU A 26 22.88 -10.97 32.72
CA GLU A 26 24.01 -11.08 33.65
C GLU A 26 23.77 -10.32 34.96
N LEU A 27 23.16 -9.14 34.89
CA LEU A 27 22.94 -8.28 36.05
C LEU A 27 21.54 -8.43 36.69
N GLY A 28 20.67 -9.27 36.13
CA GLY A 28 19.31 -9.49 36.63
C GLY A 28 18.43 -8.22 36.62
N LEU A 29 18.50 -7.42 35.56
CA LEU A 29 17.85 -6.10 35.51
C LEU A 29 16.33 -6.20 35.25
N SER A 30 15.57 -5.31 35.91
CA SER A 30 14.15 -5.08 35.57
C SER A 30 13.99 -4.43 34.19
N GLU A 31 12.78 -4.41 33.64
CA GLU A 31 12.53 -3.79 32.32
C GLU A 31 12.75 -2.28 32.37
N THR A 32 12.40 -1.65 33.49
CA THR A 32 12.72 -0.23 33.75
C THR A 32 14.24 0.01 33.78
N GLN A 33 15.00 -0.84 34.48
CA GLN A 33 16.46 -0.70 34.57
C GLN A 33 17.13 -0.92 33.22
N PHE A 34 16.65 -1.89 32.44
CA PHE A 34 17.07 -2.13 31.06
C PHE A 34 16.74 -0.93 30.18
N GLY A 35 15.52 -0.40 30.25
CA GLY A 35 15.08 0.80 29.55
C GLY A 35 15.98 2.01 29.84
N LEU A 36 16.36 2.22 31.11
CA LEU A 36 17.33 3.25 31.49
C LEU A 36 18.71 2.99 30.90
N LEU A 37 19.21 1.75 30.95
CA LEU A 37 20.52 1.39 30.39
C LEU A 37 20.59 1.67 28.88
N VAL A 38 19.62 1.17 28.10
CA VAL A 38 19.63 1.36 26.64
C VAL A 38 19.34 2.80 26.23
N GLY A 39 18.59 3.55 27.05
CA GLY A 39 18.31 4.97 26.81
C GLY A 39 19.46 5.91 27.16
N THR A 40 20.33 5.53 28.11
CA THR A 40 21.40 6.40 28.64
C THR A 40 22.39 6.93 27.58
N PRO A 41 22.87 6.13 26.60
CA PRO A 41 23.68 6.67 25.50
C PRO A 41 22.92 7.71 24.67
N ILE A 42 21.60 7.54 24.53
CA ILE A 42 20.76 8.47 23.78
C ILE A 42 20.65 9.82 24.50
N LEU A 43 20.62 9.82 25.84
CA LEU A 43 20.63 11.04 26.65
C LEU A 43 21.87 11.89 26.37
N THR A 44 23.07 11.33 26.57
CA THR A 44 24.31 12.09 26.33
C THR A 44 24.39 12.54 24.89
N GLY A 45 24.12 11.65 23.94
CA GLY A 45 24.14 11.96 22.51
C GLY A 45 23.16 13.06 22.13
N SER A 46 22.05 13.23 22.85
CA SER A 46 21.08 14.30 22.63
C SER A 46 21.54 15.63 23.23
N LEU A 47 22.04 15.62 24.47
CA LEU A 47 22.46 16.84 25.18
C LEU A 47 23.68 17.50 24.54
N ILE A 48 24.68 16.70 24.15
CA ILE A 48 25.93 17.24 23.59
C ILE A 48 25.78 17.76 22.16
N ARG A 49 24.66 17.49 21.48
CA ARG A 49 24.41 17.93 20.08
C ARG A 49 24.55 19.43 19.90
N VAL A 50 24.09 20.20 20.88
CA VAL A 50 24.17 21.67 20.85
C VAL A 50 25.64 22.10 20.96
N ILE A 51 26.36 21.54 21.94
CA ILE A 51 27.77 21.86 22.20
C ILE A 51 28.65 21.48 20.99
N LEU A 52 28.52 20.26 20.51
CA LEU A 52 29.33 19.76 19.39
C LEU A 52 29.00 20.45 18.06
N GLY A 53 27.75 20.89 17.86
CA GLY A 53 27.39 21.75 16.73
C GLY A 53 28.14 23.08 16.77
N ILE A 54 28.09 23.78 17.90
CA ILE A 54 28.83 25.04 18.12
C ILE A 54 30.34 24.84 17.94
N TRP A 55 30.88 23.74 18.46
CA TRP A 55 32.30 23.43 18.33
C TRP A 55 32.69 23.13 16.89
N ALA A 56 31.86 22.40 16.14
CA ALA A 56 32.07 22.16 14.71
C ALA A 56 32.10 23.49 13.94
N ASP A 57 31.23 24.44 14.30
CA ASP A 57 31.18 25.74 13.67
C ASP A 57 32.40 26.63 13.98
N ARG A 58 32.95 26.52 15.20
CA ARG A 58 34.09 27.32 15.69
C ARG A 58 35.45 26.76 15.32
N TYR A 59 35.64 25.47 15.56
CA TYR A 59 36.95 24.81 15.45
C TYR A 59 37.10 24.02 14.15
N GLY A 60 35.98 23.75 13.46
CA GLY A 60 35.93 23.07 12.18
C GLY A 60 35.34 21.67 12.29
N GLY A 61 34.43 21.35 11.37
CA GLY A 61 33.69 20.09 11.40
C GLY A 61 34.58 18.86 11.27
N ARG A 62 35.67 18.93 10.49
CA ARG A 62 36.59 17.80 10.31
C ARG A 62 37.21 17.34 11.63
N ALA A 63 37.87 18.26 12.35
CA ALA A 63 38.55 17.96 13.61
C ALA A 63 37.57 17.50 14.70
N ILE A 64 36.43 18.18 14.84
CA ILE A 64 35.44 17.85 15.87
C ILE A 64 34.77 16.50 15.58
N PHE A 65 34.53 16.14 14.32
CA PHE A 65 33.96 14.83 13.98
C PHE A 65 34.95 13.70 14.29
N THR A 66 36.23 13.87 13.94
CA THR A 66 37.29 12.93 14.29
C THR A 66 37.43 12.77 15.80
N LEU A 67 37.47 13.87 16.56
CA LEU A 67 37.55 13.83 18.02
C LEU A 67 36.33 13.11 18.63
N THR A 68 35.13 13.40 18.14
CA THR A 68 33.89 12.75 18.59
C THR A 68 33.97 11.23 18.42
N MET A 69 34.47 10.77 17.27
CA MET A 69 34.68 9.34 17.02
C MET A 69 35.73 8.73 17.95
N LEU A 70 36.88 9.38 18.13
CA LEU A 70 37.94 8.83 18.99
C LEU A 70 37.50 8.74 20.46
N VAL A 71 36.86 9.78 21.00
CA VAL A 71 36.34 9.77 22.38
C VAL A 71 35.28 8.69 22.56
N SER A 72 34.37 8.55 21.60
CA SER A 72 33.33 7.53 21.64
C SER A 72 33.91 6.11 21.52
N ALA A 73 34.96 5.92 20.72
CA ALA A 73 35.65 4.64 20.60
C ALA A 73 36.32 4.24 21.91
N VAL A 74 37.03 5.17 22.57
CA VAL A 74 37.63 4.93 23.89
C VAL A 74 36.54 4.60 24.91
N ALA A 75 35.45 5.35 24.95
CA ALA A 75 34.34 5.05 25.87
C ALA A 75 33.68 3.69 25.60
N THR A 76 33.56 3.30 24.33
CA THR A 76 33.01 1.99 23.92
C THR A 76 33.96 0.86 24.27
N TRP A 77 35.27 1.06 24.18
CA TRP A 77 36.24 0.09 24.67
C TRP A 77 36.17 -0.03 26.19
N LEU A 78 36.13 1.10 26.91
CA LEU A 78 36.09 1.11 28.38
C LEU A 78 34.82 0.44 28.95
N LEU A 79 33.75 0.32 28.15
CA LEU A 79 32.56 -0.43 28.51
C LEU A 79 32.86 -1.89 28.89
N THR A 80 33.89 -2.51 28.31
CA THR A 80 34.23 -3.92 28.59
C THR A 80 34.76 -4.15 30.01
N TYR A 81 35.12 -3.09 30.73
CA TYR A 81 35.55 -3.16 32.13
C TYR A 81 34.42 -2.90 33.13
N ALA A 82 33.22 -2.56 32.68
CA ALA A 82 32.09 -2.31 33.55
C ALA A 82 31.47 -3.64 34.03
N THR A 83 31.35 -3.82 35.34
CA THR A 83 30.81 -5.06 35.94
C THR A 83 29.56 -4.83 36.80
N THR A 84 29.23 -3.58 37.11
CA THR A 84 28.08 -3.22 37.93
C THR A 84 27.12 -2.31 37.17
N TYR A 85 25.84 -2.31 37.54
CA TYR A 85 24.82 -1.47 36.88
C TYR A 85 25.18 0.03 36.85
N PRO A 86 25.66 0.67 37.94
CA PRO A 86 26.11 2.05 37.87
C PRO A 86 27.31 2.28 36.94
N GLN A 87 28.28 1.35 36.90
CA GLN A 87 29.40 1.44 35.96
C GLN A 87 28.92 1.32 34.52
N MET A 88 27.94 0.43 34.24
CA MET A 88 27.32 0.31 32.93
C MET A 88 26.63 1.61 32.49
N LEU A 89 25.93 2.30 33.40
CA LEU A 89 25.32 3.60 33.11
C LEU A 89 26.38 4.67 32.81
N VAL A 90 27.47 4.73 33.57
CA VAL A 90 28.57 5.67 33.33
C VAL A 90 29.24 5.40 31.98
N ALA A 91 29.53 4.13 31.67
CA ALA A 91 30.07 3.74 30.38
C ALA A 91 29.10 4.08 29.23
N ALA A 92 27.81 3.81 29.42
CA ALA A 92 26.75 4.14 28.47
C ALA A 92 26.67 5.65 28.18
N LEU A 93 26.86 6.51 29.20
CA LEU A 93 26.96 7.97 28.99
C LEU A 93 28.12 8.31 28.04
N GLY A 94 29.27 7.66 28.21
CA GLY A 94 30.44 7.85 27.34
C GLY A 94 30.21 7.36 25.91
N VAL A 95 29.64 6.17 25.73
CA VAL A 95 29.23 5.64 24.41
C VAL A 95 28.27 6.60 23.69
N GLY A 96 27.43 7.28 24.47
CA GLY A 96 26.49 8.28 23.98
C GLY A 96 27.12 9.46 23.24
N VAL A 97 28.43 9.72 23.42
CA VAL A 97 29.15 10.76 22.67
C VAL A 97 29.02 10.57 21.15
N ALA A 98 28.89 9.32 20.71
CA ALA A 98 28.71 8.98 19.29
C ALA A 98 27.43 9.60 18.72
N GLY A 99 26.37 9.79 19.51
CA GLY A 99 25.10 10.38 19.09
C GLY A 99 25.16 11.88 18.76
N GLY A 100 26.21 12.56 19.24
CA GLY A 100 26.48 13.96 18.95
C GLY A 100 27.06 14.21 17.54
N SER A 101 27.58 13.17 16.90
CA SER A 101 28.10 13.20 15.53
C SER A 101 27.10 13.73 14.49
N PHE A 102 25.79 13.58 14.74
CA PHE A 102 24.76 14.10 13.86
C PHE A 102 24.86 15.62 13.69
N SER A 103 24.96 16.37 14.79
CA SER A 103 25.06 17.84 14.73
C SER A 103 26.34 18.29 14.06
N VAL A 104 27.47 17.63 14.38
CA VAL A 104 28.77 17.91 13.76
C VAL A 104 28.71 17.69 12.26
N GLY A 105 28.12 16.59 11.81
CA GLY A 105 28.00 16.26 10.40
C GLY A 105 27.00 17.16 9.66
N VAL A 106 25.90 17.60 10.29
CA VAL A 106 25.00 18.61 9.70
C VAL A 106 25.72 19.93 9.49
N ALA A 107 26.43 20.43 10.51
CA ALA A 107 27.21 21.66 10.43
C ALA A 107 28.32 21.56 9.38
N TYR A 108 29.01 20.42 9.32
CA TYR A 108 30.06 20.18 8.34
C TYR A 108 29.52 20.07 6.91
N VAL A 109 28.54 19.19 6.65
CA VAL A 109 28.05 18.87 5.29
C VAL A 109 27.31 20.05 4.67
N SER A 110 26.51 20.81 5.43
CA SER A 110 25.72 21.92 4.90
C SER A 110 26.58 22.99 4.20
N ARG A 111 27.80 23.21 4.68
CA ARG A 111 28.74 24.22 4.15
C ARG A 111 29.35 23.87 2.79
N TRP A 112 29.22 22.62 2.34
CA TRP A 112 29.73 22.17 1.03
C TRP A 112 28.71 22.33 -0.10
N TYR A 113 27.46 22.67 0.22
CA TYR A 113 26.36 22.72 -0.75
C TYR A 113 25.62 24.06 -0.69
N PRO A 114 25.17 24.58 -1.86
CA PRO A 114 24.35 25.80 -1.90
C PRO A 114 22.95 25.54 -1.30
N PRO A 115 22.25 26.58 -0.80
CA PRO A 115 20.99 26.45 -0.06
C PRO A 115 19.93 25.57 -0.74
N GLU A 116 19.85 25.61 -2.08
CA GLU A 116 18.86 24.87 -2.86
C GLU A 116 19.13 23.35 -2.87
N LYS A 117 20.37 22.93 -2.61
CA LYS A 117 20.80 21.51 -2.59
C LYS A 117 21.04 20.96 -1.18
N GLN A 118 21.04 21.81 -0.15
CA GLN A 118 21.30 21.41 1.23
C GLN A 118 20.30 20.36 1.73
N GLY A 119 19.02 20.45 1.36
CA GLY A 119 18.01 19.48 1.77
C GLY A 119 18.34 18.04 1.35
N VAL A 120 18.77 17.85 0.10
CA VAL A 120 19.18 16.53 -0.43
C VAL A 120 20.47 16.05 0.22
N ALA A 121 21.48 16.93 0.35
CA ALA A 121 22.76 16.59 0.96
C ALA A 121 22.60 16.16 2.43
N LEU A 122 21.81 16.90 3.22
CA LEU A 122 21.49 16.57 4.61
C LEU A 122 20.61 15.32 4.71
N GLY A 123 19.75 15.08 3.72
CA GLY A 123 18.98 13.83 3.59
C GLY A 123 19.88 12.61 3.42
N ILE A 124 20.87 12.68 2.51
CA ILE A 124 21.87 11.63 2.28
C ILE A 124 22.75 11.43 3.51
N PHE A 125 23.20 12.52 4.15
CA PHE A 125 23.93 12.43 5.41
C PHE A 125 23.09 11.73 6.49
N GLY A 126 21.83 12.13 6.65
CA GLY A 126 20.89 11.55 7.61
C GLY A 126 20.54 10.09 7.35
N ALA A 127 20.82 9.55 6.15
CA ALA A 127 20.70 8.12 5.88
C ALA A 127 21.69 7.28 6.70
N GLY A 128 22.73 7.90 7.29
CA GLY A 128 23.65 7.23 8.22
C GLY A 128 22.98 6.67 9.48
N ASN A 129 21.72 7.01 9.77
CA ASN A 129 20.91 6.29 10.77
C ASN A 129 20.82 4.77 10.49
N VAL A 130 21.14 4.33 9.26
CA VAL A 130 21.26 2.92 8.88
C VAL A 130 22.26 2.15 9.74
N GLY A 131 23.18 2.84 10.42
CA GLY A 131 24.05 2.24 11.44
C GLY A 131 23.30 1.42 12.48
N SER A 132 22.06 1.80 12.82
CA SER A 132 21.22 1.01 13.72
C SER A 132 20.87 -0.38 13.18
N ALA A 133 20.71 -0.50 11.86
CA ALA A 133 20.50 -1.78 11.21
C ALA A 133 21.81 -2.58 11.11
N VAL A 134 22.94 -1.91 10.89
CA VAL A 134 24.28 -2.54 10.89
C VAL A 134 24.51 -3.25 12.23
N THR A 135 24.27 -2.57 13.35
CA THR A 135 24.39 -3.19 14.68
C THR A 135 23.46 -4.39 14.83
N LYS A 136 22.18 -4.25 14.49
CA LYS A 136 21.22 -5.36 14.62
C LYS A 136 21.54 -6.56 13.73
N PHE A 137 22.20 -6.34 12.60
CA PHE A 137 22.57 -7.40 11.68
C PHE A 137 23.86 -8.11 12.12
N PHE A 138 24.92 -7.36 12.43
CA PHE A 138 26.24 -7.92 12.69
C PHE A 138 26.51 -8.22 14.18
N ALA A 139 25.98 -7.42 15.11
CA ALA A 139 26.27 -7.59 16.54
C ALA A 139 25.80 -8.96 17.06
N PRO A 140 24.61 -9.49 16.73
CA PRO A 140 24.20 -10.81 17.18
C PRO A 140 25.15 -11.93 16.71
N MET A 141 25.76 -11.79 15.52
CA MET A 141 26.70 -12.77 15.01
C MET A 141 28.00 -12.80 15.81
N VAL A 142 28.54 -11.62 16.12
CA VAL A 142 29.76 -11.48 16.93
C VAL A 142 29.48 -11.89 18.38
N MET A 143 28.36 -11.45 18.94
CA MET A 143 27.96 -11.74 20.31
C MET A 143 27.78 -13.24 20.55
N VAL A 144 27.11 -13.96 19.64
CA VAL A 144 26.93 -15.42 19.78
C VAL A 144 28.26 -16.18 19.64
N ALA A 145 29.23 -15.63 18.92
CA ALA A 145 30.52 -16.30 18.70
C ALA A 145 31.57 -15.99 19.79
N PHE A 146 31.59 -14.75 20.30
CA PHE A 146 32.69 -14.22 21.12
C PHE A 146 32.21 -13.42 22.36
N GLY A 147 30.91 -13.37 22.62
CA GLY A 147 30.31 -12.64 23.74
C GLY A 147 30.12 -11.14 23.48
N TRP A 148 29.37 -10.47 24.35
CA TRP A 148 29.06 -9.05 24.20
C TRP A 148 30.28 -8.12 24.32
N HIS A 149 31.31 -8.52 25.09
CA HIS A 149 32.56 -7.77 25.23
C HIS A 149 33.25 -7.59 23.87
N ALA A 150 33.34 -8.66 23.06
CA ALA A 150 33.92 -8.62 21.72
C ALA A 150 33.13 -7.70 20.77
N VAL A 151 31.80 -7.59 20.93
CA VAL A 151 31.00 -6.62 20.16
C VAL A 151 31.45 -5.20 20.48
N ALA A 152 31.64 -4.85 21.75
CA ALA A 152 32.10 -3.52 22.14
C ALA A 152 33.51 -3.22 21.58
N GLU A 153 34.43 -4.17 21.67
CA GLU A 153 35.80 -4.04 21.14
C GLU A 153 35.83 -3.85 19.63
N VAL A 154 35.08 -4.67 18.88
CA VAL A 154 35.02 -4.58 17.41
C VAL A 154 34.39 -3.25 16.97
N TRP A 155 33.34 -2.79 17.64
CA TRP A 155 32.67 -1.51 17.32
C TRP A 155 33.57 -0.32 17.66
N ALA A 156 34.32 -0.38 18.77
CA ALA A 156 35.33 0.61 19.12
C ALA A 156 36.46 0.65 18.08
N ALA A 157 37.02 -0.50 17.69
CA ALA A 157 38.07 -0.59 16.68
C ALA A 157 37.60 -0.07 15.31
N ALA A 158 36.40 -0.46 14.87
CA ALA A 158 35.80 0.04 13.64
C ALA A 158 35.63 1.57 13.66
N MET A 159 35.29 2.14 14.82
CA MET A 159 35.18 3.59 14.97
C MET A 159 36.54 4.30 14.91
N VAL A 160 37.61 3.74 15.50
CA VAL A 160 38.97 4.28 15.35
C VAL A 160 39.40 4.26 13.88
N VAL A 161 39.19 3.14 13.19
CA VAL A 161 39.51 3.01 11.77
C VAL A 161 38.74 4.05 10.95
N MET A 162 37.44 4.21 11.20
CA MET A 162 36.63 5.23 10.53
C MET A 162 37.08 6.65 10.86
N ALA A 163 37.53 6.93 12.09
CA ALA A 163 38.06 8.23 12.47
C ALA A 163 39.33 8.59 11.70
N LEU A 164 40.23 7.63 11.54
CA LEU A 164 41.46 7.78 10.75
C LEU A 164 41.13 7.99 9.27
N ILE A 165 40.29 7.12 8.69
CA ILE A 165 39.84 7.25 7.30
C ILE A 165 39.20 8.63 7.08
N PHE A 166 38.29 9.05 7.96
CA PHE A 166 37.62 10.35 7.84
C PHE A 166 38.63 11.51 7.90
N TYR A 167 39.56 11.48 8.85
CA TYR A 167 40.55 12.55 9.00
C TYR A 167 41.46 12.69 7.77
N PHE A 168 41.96 11.57 7.24
CA PHE A 168 42.90 11.56 6.11
C PHE A 168 42.22 11.72 4.73
N THR A 169 40.93 11.40 4.61
CA THR A 169 40.21 11.49 3.31
C THR A 169 39.34 12.74 3.17
N THR A 170 39.26 13.60 4.19
CA THR A 170 38.43 14.81 4.17
C THR A 170 39.23 16.08 4.44
N SER A 171 38.67 17.22 4.02
CA SER A 171 39.28 18.55 4.12
C SER A 171 38.48 19.46 5.04
N ASP A 172 39.09 20.54 5.54
CA ASP A 172 38.36 21.55 6.32
C ASP A 172 37.32 22.26 5.45
N ASP A 173 36.20 22.67 6.05
CA ASP A 173 35.09 23.27 5.29
C ASP A 173 35.48 24.64 4.70
N PRO A 174 35.00 24.96 3.48
CA PRO A 174 35.43 26.14 2.74
C PRO A 174 35.13 27.47 3.46
N VAL A 175 34.00 27.52 4.19
CA VAL A 175 33.59 28.71 4.96
C VAL A 175 34.54 28.97 6.12
N LEU A 176 35.01 27.94 6.82
CA LEU A 176 36.00 28.07 7.89
C LEU A 176 37.35 28.53 7.35
N VAL A 177 37.79 27.99 6.21
CA VAL A 177 39.05 28.40 5.57
C VAL A 177 38.97 29.89 5.19
N GLU A 178 37.89 30.31 4.53
CA GLU A 178 37.67 31.71 4.16
C GLU A 178 37.55 32.63 5.39
N ARG A 179 36.88 32.18 6.44
CA ARG A 179 36.72 32.93 7.69
C ARG A 179 38.04 33.11 8.45
N ARG A 180 38.90 32.08 8.46
CA ARG A 180 40.27 32.17 9.02
C ARG A 180 41.14 33.12 8.20
N LEU A 181 41.02 33.08 6.88
CA LEU A 181 41.71 34.02 5.98
C LEU A 181 41.26 35.47 6.18
N LYS A 182 39.97 35.71 6.48
CA LYS A 182 39.39 37.05 6.68
C LYS A 182 39.41 37.56 8.14
N GLY A 183 39.87 36.76 9.11
CA GLY A 183 39.94 37.16 10.53
C GLY A 183 38.60 37.43 11.22
N ILE A 184 37.48 36.92 10.69
CA ILE A 184 36.12 37.26 11.18
C ILE A 184 35.78 36.42 12.44
N LYS A 185 35.43 37.10 13.55
CA LYS A 185 35.04 36.46 14.81
C LYS A 185 33.68 35.72 14.70
N PRO A 186 33.46 34.63 15.47
CA PRO A 186 32.21 33.87 15.41
C PRO A 186 31.06 34.65 16.04
N THR A 187 29.85 34.38 15.59
CA THR A 187 28.60 34.86 16.21
C THR A 187 28.49 34.37 17.67
N SER A 188 27.83 35.18 18.50
CA SER A 188 27.64 34.91 19.93
C SER A 188 26.58 33.82 20.14
N THR A 189 26.89 32.83 20.98
CA THR A 189 26.00 31.70 21.34
C THR A 189 24.66 32.14 21.94
N LEU A 190 24.61 33.31 22.57
CA LEU A 190 23.38 33.86 23.14
C LEU A 190 22.39 34.37 22.08
N MET A 191 22.87 34.82 20.91
CA MET A 191 21.99 35.21 19.79
C MET A 191 21.37 34.00 19.09
N GLU A 192 22.06 32.85 19.09
CA GLU A 192 21.56 31.61 18.47
C GLU A 192 20.39 30.98 19.24
N LEU A 193 20.19 31.32 20.51
CA LEU A 193 19.09 30.82 21.37
C LEU A 193 17.81 31.68 21.31
N GLU A 194 17.82 32.81 20.59
CA GLU A 194 16.66 33.70 20.47
C GLU A 194 15.39 33.01 19.90
N PRO A 195 15.47 32.10 18.91
CA PRO A 195 14.28 31.42 18.37
C PRO A 195 13.49 30.56 19.37
N LEU A 196 14.06 30.25 20.54
CA LEU A 196 13.41 29.44 21.58
C LEU A 196 12.15 30.07 22.16
N LYS A 197 12.01 31.40 22.02
CA LYS A 197 10.80 32.13 22.43
C LYS A 197 9.59 31.81 21.55
N ASN A 198 9.80 31.20 20.36
CA ASN A 198 8.71 30.89 19.44
C ASN A 198 8.12 29.50 19.69
N VAL A 199 6.81 29.46 19.98
CA VAL A 199 6.03 28.23 20.21
C VAL A 199 6.12 27.23 19.05
N GLN A 200 6.29 27.70 17.81
CA GLN A 200 6.40 26.81 16.64
C GLN A 200 7.62 25.88 16.71
N VAL A 201 8.72 26.34 17.32
CA VAL A 201 9.92 25.50 17.52
C VAL A 201 9.59 24.30 18.40
N TRP A 202 8.86 24.52 19.50
CA TRP A 202 8.40 23.47 20.40
C TRP A 202 7.40 22.51 19.73
N ARG A 203 6.58 22.99 18.79
CA ARG A 203 5.70 22.15 17.97
C ARG A 203 6.51 21.20 17.08
N PHE A 204 7.52 21.71 16.36
CA PHE A 204 8.40 20.87 15.55
C PHE A 204 9.19 19.88 16.39
N SER A 205 9.61 20.27 17.59
CA SER A 205 10.26 19.39 18.56
C SER A 205 9.35 18.23 18.99
N LEU A 206 8.07 18.47 19.28
CA LEU A 206 7.10 17.41 19.58
C LEU A 206 6.92 16.44 18.42
N TYR A 207 6.81 16.96 17.19
CA TYR A 207 6.67 16.11 16.01
C TYR A 207 7.91 15.25 15.79
N TYR A 208 9.10 15.84 15.99
CA TYR A 208 10.37 15.12 15.88
C TYR A 208 10.60 14.13 17.02
N PHE A 209 10.08 14.41 18.22
CA PHE A 209 10.03 13.47 19.34
C PHE A 209 9.34 12.17 18.94
N PHE A 210 8.20 12.25 18.23
CA PHE A 210 7.58 11.04 17.70
C PHE A 210 8.40 10.43 16.55
N VAL A 211 8.62 11.15 15.44
CA VAL A 211 9.16 10.51 14.22
C VAL A 211 10.63 10.08 14.34
N PHE A 212 11.42 10.68 15.23
CA PHE A 212 12.81 10.32 15.50
C PHE A 212 13.00 9.68 16.88
N GLY A 213 12.46 10.27 17.94
CA GLY A 213 12.62 9.74 19.30
C GLY A 213 11.97 8.36 19.47
N ALA A 214 10.71 8.21 19.07
CA ALA A 214 10.05 6.90 19.09
C ALA A 214 10.71 5.88 18.15
N PHE A 215 11.27 6.34 17.03
CA PHE A 215 12.06 5.49 16.16
C PHE A 215 13.29 4.93 16.90
N VAL A 216 14.08 5.79 17.56
CA VAL A 216 15.26 5.33 18.31
C VAL A 216 14.84 4.41 19.45
N ALA A 217 13.79 4.75 20.19
CA ALA A 217 13.28 3.93 21.28
C ALA A 217 12.86 2.53 20.81
N LEU A 218 12.05 2.44 19.76
CA LEU A 218 11.67 1.15 19.15
C LEU A 218 12.88 0.41 18.60
N ALA A 219 13.83 1.11 17.98
CA ALA A 219 15.05 0.50 17.46
C ALA A 219 15.91 -0.14 18.56
N LEU A 220 15.85 0.36 19.79
CA LEU A 220 16.50 -0.24 20.97
C LEU A 220 15.66 -1.38 21.57
N TRP A 221 14.33 -1.25 21.55
CA TRP A 221 13.40 -2.16 22.24
C TRP A 221 13.05 -3.43 21.43
N LEU A 222 12.95 -3.32 20.10
CA LEU A 222 12.40 -4.37 19.23
C LEU A 222 13.08 -5.74 19.32
N PRO A 223 14.42 -5.85 19.36
CA PRO A 223 15.07 -7.16 19.48
C PRO A 223 14.62 -7.92 20.73
N GLN A 224 14.55 -7.24 21.88
CA GLN A 224 14.07 -7.84 23.12
C GLN A 224 12.58 -8.22 23.04
N TYR A 225 11.75 -7.32 22.50
CA TYR A 225 10.32 -7.57 22.30
C TYR A 225 10.09 -8.85 21.49
N LEU A 226 10.81 -9.01 20.37
CA LEU A 226 10.65 -10.16 19.48
C LEU A 226 11.02 -11.47 20.16
N ILE A 227 12.10 -11.48 20.94
CA ILE A 227 12.54 -12.67 21.69
C ILE A 227 11.47 -13.09 22.70
N HIS A 228 10.91 -12.15 23.46
CA HIS A 228 9.98 -12.48 24.55
C HIS A 228 8.55 -12.75 24.07
N VAL A 229 8.07 -12.01 23.07
CA VAL A 229 6.68 -12.15 22.58
C VAL A 229 6.55 -13.28 21.57
N TYR A 230 7.52 -13.45 20.68
CA TYR A 230 7.45 -14.44 19.59
C TYR A 230 8.37 -15.64 19.77
N GLY A 231 9.17 -15.69 20.82
CA GLY A 231 10.07 -16.82 21.10
C GLY A 231 11.16 -17.01 20.03
N VAL A 232 11.47 -15.99 19.24
CA VAL A 232 12.51 -16.08 18.20
C VAL A 232 13.90 -15.93 18.81
N ASP A 233 14.90 -16.58 18.20
CA ASP A 233 16.28 -16.41 18.62
C ASP A 233 16.82 -14.99 18.35
N ILE A 234 17.94 -14.64 18.98
CA ILE A 234 18.53 -13.30 18.90
C ILE A 234 19.01 -12.91 17.49
N ARG A 235 19.36 -13.89 16.65
CA ARG A 235 19.79 -13.63 15.26
C ARG A 235 18.57 -13.23 14.43
N LEU A 236 17.48 -14.00 14.54
CA LEU A 236 16.23 -13.70 13.85
C LEU A 236 15.58 -12.41 14.38
N ALA A 237 15.60 -12.18 15.69
CA ALA A 237 15.14 -10.93 16.30
C ALA A 237 15.91 -9.71 15.77
N GLY A 238 17.24 -9.82 15.67
CA GLY A 238 18.09 -8.77 15.08
C GLY A 238 17.74 -8.49 13.62
N ILE A 239 17.57 -9.54 12.80
CA ILE A 239 17.18 -9.40 11.39
C ILE A 239 15.81 -8.73 11.26
N ILE A 240 14.79 -9.18 12.00
CA ILE A 240 13.44 -8.60 11.96
C ILE A 240 13.46 -7.14 12.43
N ALA A 241 14.18 -6.82 13.51
CA ALA A 241 14.32 -5.44 13.98
C ALA A 241 15.11 -4.55 12.98
N ALA A 242 15.96 -5.14 12.15
CA ALA A 242 16.60 -4.43 11.04
C ALA A 242 15.59 -4.05 9.94
N PHE A 243 14.56 -4.87 9.69
CA PHE A 243 13.45 -4.50 8.77
C PHE A 243 12.67 -3.27 9.23
N PHE A 244 12.63 -2.95 10.52
CA PHE A 244 12.15 -1.65 11.01
C PHE A 244 13.15 -0.52 10.75
N SER A 245 14.44 -0.78 11.00
CA SER A 245 15.49 0.24 11.02
C SER A 245 15.97 0.70 9.63
N VAL A 246 16.04 -0.21 8.68
CA VAL A 246 16.48 0.03 7.29
C VAL A 246 15.56 1.01 6.56
N PRO A 247 14.24 0.78 6.43
CA PRO A 247 13.36 1.71 5.73
C PRO A 247 13.31 3.07 6.45
N ALA A 248 13.32 3.06 7.79
CA ALA A 248 13.35 4.27 8.60
C ALA A 248 14.58 5.16 8.32
N SER A 249 15.65 4.59 7.78
CA SER A 249 16.91 5.28 7.49
C SER A 249 17.06 5.63 6.02
N LEU A 250 16.87 4.66 5.11
CA LEU A 250 17.05 4.83 3.67
C LEU A 250 16.02 5.79 3.05
N PHE A 251 14.76 5.71 3.48
CA PHE A 251 13.69 6.52 2.88
C PHE A 251 13.61 7.95 3.45
N ARG A 252 14.54 8.36 4.32
CA ARG A 252 14.61 9.74 4.78
C ARG A 252 14.89 10.71 3.63
N ALA A 253 15.83 10.39 2.74
CA ALA A 253 16.11 11.21 1.55
C ALA A 253 14.85 11.31 0.66
N TYR A 254 14.12 10.21 0.52
CA TYR A 254 12.87 10.15 -0.22
C TYR A 254 11.75 10.99 0.42
N GLY A 255 11.67 11.03 1.76
CA GLY A 255 10.79 11.93 2.49
C GLY A 255 11.07 13.40 2.22
N GLY A 256 12.35 13.77 2.04
CA GLY A 256 12.77 15.12 1.62
C GLY A 256 12.19 15.45 0.25
N HIS A 257 12.42 14.56 -0.73
CA HIS A 257 11.86 14.70 -2.08
C HIS A 257 10.33 14.79 -2.08
N LEU A 258 9.62 13.92 -1.34
CA LEU A 258 8.16 14.02 -1.22
C LEU A 258 7.71 15.35 -0.60
N SER A 259 8.47 15.86 0.37
CA SER A 259 8.17 17.14 1.01
C SER A 259 8.43 18.32 0.06
N ASP A 260 9.38 18.18 -0.87
CA ASP A 260 9.60 19.05 -2.04
C ASP A 260 8.45 19.00 -3.03
N VAL A 261 7.91 17.81 -3.27
CA VAL A 261 6.89 17.61 -4.30
C VAL A 261 5.48 17.99 -3.84
N TYR A 262 5.07 17.48 -2.68
CA TYR A 262 3.70 17.56 -2.17
C TYR A 262 3.54 18.54 -1.01
N GLY A 263 4.65 19.12 -0.54
CA GLY A 263 4.71 19.96 0.65
C GLY A 263 4.89 19.16 1.95
N ALA A 264 5.80 19.60 2.80
CA ALA A 264 6.12 18.97 4.09
C ALA A 264 4.89 18.77 4.99
N ARG A 265 3.94 19.71 4.98
CA ARG A 265 2.69 19.60 5.76
C ARG A 265 1.89 18.34 5.37
N ARG A 266 1.73 18.07 4.08
CA ARG A 266 0.95 16.92 3.60
C ARG A 266 1.65 15.59 3.95
N VAL A 267 2.97 15.54 3.81
CA VAL A 267 3.78 14.39 4.22
C VAL A 267 3.63 14.11 5.72
N MET A 268 3.61 15.15 6.56
CA MET A 268 3.35 15.00 8.00
C MET A 268 1.97 14.41 8.32
N TYR A 269 0.92 14.82 7.60
CA TYR A 269 -0.42 14.21 7.74
C TYR A 269 -0.40 12.72 7.40
N TRP A 270 0.28 12.32 6.31
CA TRP A 270 0.41 10.92 5.95
C TRP A 270 1.18 10.13 7.00
N THR A 271 2.32 10.67 7.46
CA THR A 271 3.13 10.04 8.52
C THR A 271 2.30 9.80 9.76
N PHE A 272 1.64 10.82 10.31
CA PHE A 272 0.89 10.65 11.54
C PHE A 272 -0.37 9.79 11.37
N ALA A 273 -1.09 9.88 10.25
CA ALA A 273 -2.26 9.04 10.01
C ALA A 273 -1.88 7.55 9.92
N VAL A 274 -0.84 7.22 9.15
CA VAL A 274 -0.40 5.82 9.03
C VAL A 274 0.23 5.33 10.32
N SER A 275 1.05 6.15 10.97
CA SER A 275 1.62 5.80 12.27
C SER A 275 0.54 5.56 13.32
N LEU A 276 -0.53 6.36 13.36
CA LEU A 276 -1.67 6.17 14.26
C LEU A 276 -2.31 4.80 14.07
N VAL A 277 -2.63 4.43 12.82
CA VAL A 277 -3.21 3.12 12.50
C VAL A 277 -2.24 1.99 12.84
N ALA A 278 -0.97 2.11 12.45
CA ALA A 278 0.03 1.07 12.73
C ALA A 278 0.24 0.88 14.24
N THR A 279 0.38 1.96 15.01
CA THR A 279 0.52 1.85 16.47
C THR A 279 -0.75 1.33 17.13
N PHE A 280 -1.94 1.63 16.60
CA PHE A 280 -3.20 1.08 17.10
C PHE A 280 -3.24 -0.44 16.92
N VAL A 281 -2.92 -0.93 15.72
CA VAL A 281 -2.85 -2.36 15.43
C VAL A 281 -1.80 -3.06 16.31
N LEU A 282 -0.62 -2.45 16.46
CA LEU A 282 0.46 -3.01 17.30
C LEU A 282 0.15 -2.93 18.81
N SER A 283 -0.73 -2.02 19.24
CA SER A 283 -1.10 -1.86 20.64
C SER A 283 -2.01 -2.96 21.17
N TYR A 284 -2.62 -3.75 20.27
CA TYR A 284 -3.59 -4.77 20.63
C TYR A 284 -2.89 -6.01 21.22
N PRO A 285 -3.05 -6.33 22.53
CA PRO A 285 -2.44 -7.52 23.12
C PRO A 285 -3.15 -8.81 22.64
N PRO A 286 -2.49 -9.97 22.71
CA PRO A 286 -3.18 -11.26 22.58
C PRO A 286 -4.39 -11.28 23.53
N THR A 287 -5.59 -11.40 22.98
CA THR A 287 -6.83 -11.27 23.75
C THR A 287 -7.79 -12.38 23.40
N ASP A 288 -8.29 -13.05 24.44
CA ASP A 288 -9.48 -13.89 24.38
C ASP A 288 -10.73 -13.02 24.57
N TYR A 289 -11.55 -12.94 23.53
CA TYR A 289 -12.83 -12.27 23.59
C TYR A 289 -13.93 -13.27 23.87
N VAL A 290 -14.82 -12.95 24.80
CA VAL A 290 -16.05 -13.71 25.06
C VAL A 290 -17.24 -12.78 24.89
N ILE A 291 -17.98 -12.93 23.81
CA ILE A 291 -19.21 -12.17 23.54
C ILE A 291 -20.40 -13.00 24.00
N GLN A 292 -21.16 -12.51 24.97
CA GLN A 292 -22.42 -13.15 25.36
C GLN A 292 -23.46 -12.91 24.25
N SER A 293 -23.95 -13.99 23.64
CA SER A 293 -25.01 -13.94 22.63
C SER A 293 -26.22 -14.75 23.11
N ASP A 294 -27.38 -14.52 22.48
CA ASP A 294 -28.62 -15.27 22.78
C ASP A 294 -28.47 -16.78 22.53
N ASN A 295 -27.47 -17.19 21.74
CA ASN A 295 -27.15 -18.59 21.44
C ASN A 295 -25.97 -19.14 22.28
N GLY A 296 -25.56 -18.44 23.35
CA GLY A 296 -24.44 -18.78 24.22
C GLY A 296 -23.20 -17.88 24.02
N PRO A 297 -22.16 -18.08 24.83
CA PRO A 297 -20.93 -17.29 24.75
C PRO A 297 -20.13 -17.63 23.48
N LEU A 298 -19.94 -16.62 22.62
CA LEU A 298 -19.05 -16.67 21.46
C LEU A 298 -17.63 -16.29 21.91
N ALA A 299 -16.76 -17.28 22.05
CA ALA A 299 -15.36 -17.07 22.43
C ALA A 299 -14.43 -17.10 21.19
N PHE A 300 -13.50 -16.15 21.08
CA PHE A 300 -12.46 -16.16 20.04
C PHE A 300 -11.15 -15.54 20.52
N HIS A 301 -10.04 -16.07 20.01
CA HIS A 301 -8.69 -15.60 20.33
C HIS A 301 -8.16 -14.72 19.20
N ALA A 302 -7.68 -13.52 19.53
CA ALA A 302 -7.06 -12.59 18.59
C ALA A 302 -5.62 -12.30 19.00
N GLU A 303 -4.68 -12.71 18.14
CA GLU A 303 -3.24 -12.47 18.31
C GLU A 303 -2.61 -12.08 16.97
N MET A 304 -1.62 -11.17 17.01
CA MET A 304 -0.85 -10.76 15.84
C MET A 304 0.42 -11.59 15.71
N GLY A 305 0.50 -12.43 14.68
CA GLY A 305 1.69 -13.22 14.39
C GLY A 305 2.92 -12.39 13.96
N VAL A 306 4.10 -13.02 14.01
CA VAL A 306 5.41 -12.37 13.76
C VAL A 306 5.53 -11.73 12.37
N ILE A 307 4.92 -12.29 11.33
CA ILE A 307 4.90 -11.68 9.99
C ILE A 307 4.08 -10.39 10.01
N GLY A 308 2.84 -10.45 10.50
CA GLY A 308 1.95 -9.30 10.61
C GLY A 308 2.60 -8.16 11.39
N PHE A 309 3.27 -8.51 12.49
CA PHE A 309 4.09 -7.58 13.26
C PHE A 309 5.22 -6.97 12.42
N THR A 310 6.04 -7.81 11.77
CA THR A 310 7.20 -7.38 10.96
C THR A 310 6.79 -6.40 9.85
N ILE A 311 5.69 -6.70 9.14
CA ILE A 311 5.16 -5.82 8.08
C ILE A 311 4.66 -4.51 8.67
N THR A 312 3.94 -4.56 9.80
CA THR A 312 3.39 -3.36 10.44
C THR A 312 4.49 -2.44 10.96
N VAL A 313 5.53 -2.99 11.60
CA VAL A 313 6.69 -2.18 12.03
C VAL A 313 7.49 -1.67 10.82
N PHE A 314 7.63 -2.43 9.74
CA PHE A 314 8.26 -1.93 8.50
C PHE A 314 7.53 -0.69 7.96
N ILE A 315 6.20 -0.75 7.87
CA ILE A 315 5.36 0.37 7.43
C ILE A 315 5.53 1.56 8.38
N LEU A 316 5.48 1.32 9.70
CA LEU A 316 5.67 2.36 10.71
C LEU A 316 7.04 3.04 10.54
N GLY A 317 8.11 2.26 10.41
CA GLY A 317 9.48 2.74 10.20
C GLY A 317 9.61 3.58 8.92
N PHE A 318 9.03 3.12 7.81
CA PHE A 318 8.99 3.86 6.55
C PHE A 318 8.35 5.25 6.71
N PHE A 319 7.15 5.33 7.29
CA PHE A 319 6.45 6.62 7.45
C PHE A 319 7.12 7.54 8.46
N MET A 320 7.73 6.99 9.53
CA MET A 320 8.60 7.75 10.43
C MET A 320 9.81 8.33 9.67
N ALA A 321 10.38 7.61 8.69
CA ALA A 321 11.43 8.15 7.81
C ALA A 321 10.98 9.41 7.07
N LEU A 322 9.77 9.38 6.50
CA LEU A 322 9.21 10.50 5.75
C LEU A 322 8.97 11.71 6.65
N GLY A 323 8.37 11.49 7.82
CA GLY A 323 8.10 12.54 8.79
C GLY A 323 9.38 13.21 9.31
N LYS A 324 10.46 12.45 9.54
CA LYS A 324 11.76 13.00 9.92
C LYS A 324 12.28 14.03 8.92
N ALA A 325 12.11 13.76 7.63
CA ALA A 325 12.51 14.68 6.57
C ALA A 325 11.56 15.88 6.45
N ALA A 326 10.24 15.65 6.57
CA ALA A 326 9.24 16.70 6.49
C ALA A 326 9.40 17.75 7.61
N VAL A 327 9.67 17.32 8.85
CA VAL A 327 9.97 18.24 9.96
C VAL A 327 11.20 19.09 9.64
N PHE A 328 12.30 18.47 9.20
CA PHE A 328 13.54 19.18 8.89
C PHE A 328 13.41 20.12 7.68
N LYS A 329 12.44 19.88 6.79
CA LYS A 329 12.12 20.82 5.72
C LYS A 329 11.43 22.09 6.22
N HIS A 330 10.62 22.02 7.28
CA HIS A 330 9.95 23.21 7.81
C HIS A 330 10.92 24.22 8.44
N ILE A 331 11.98 23.74 9.07
CA ILE A 331 12.94 24.58 9.81
C ILE A 331 13.54 25.71 8.95
N PRO A 332 14.16 25.46 7.78
CA PRO A 332 14.73 26.53 6.95
C PRO A 332 13.68 27.46 6.32
N VAL A 333 12.44 27.00 6.17
CA VAL A 333 11.34 27.82 5.63
C VAL A 333 10.85 28.84 6.65
N TYR A 334 10.72 28.46 7.92
CA TYR A 334 10.24 29.36 8.98
C TYR A 334 11.37 30.15 9.66
N TYR A 335 12.60 29.62 9.68
CA TYR A 335 13.75 30.20 10.38
C TYR A 335 15.01 30.25 9.50
N PRO A 336 14.98 30.92 8.34
CA PRO A 336 16.10 30.91 7.38
C PRO A 336 17.42 31.43 7.96
N GLY A 337 17.37 32.38 8.90
CA GLY A 337 18.56 32.90 9.58
C GLY A 337 19.06 32.08 10.77
N ASN A 338 18.28 31.08 11.23
CA ASN A 338 18.55 30.34 12.47
C ASN A 338 18.39 28.81 12.31
N VAL A 339 18.67 28.29 11.11
CA VAL A 339 18.47 26.87 10.77
C VAL A 339 19.28 25.94 11.68
N GLY A 340 20.52 26.31 12.00
CA GLY A 340 21.42 25.53 12.85
C GLY A 340 20.92 25.39 14.28
N SER A 341 20.47 26.49 14.90
CA SER A 341 20.02 26.46 16.31
C SER A 341 18.65 25.81 16.49
N VAL A 342 17.69 26.14 15.61
CA VAL A 342 16.36 25.51 15.62
C VAL A 342 16.46 24.04 15.26
N GLY A 343 17.26 23.68 14.25
CA GLY A 343 17.54 22.29 13.88
C GLY A 343 18.23 21.49 14.99
N GLY A 344 19.20 22.11 15.68
CA GLY A 344 19.89 21.54 16.83
C GLY A 344 18.96 21.25 17.99
N LEU A 345 18.08 22.20 18.36
CA LEU A 345 17.10 22.01 19.44
C LEU A 345 16.06 20.95 19.08
N VAL A 346 15.43 21.05 17.91
CA VAL A 346 14.46 20.04 17.44
C VAL A 346 15.11 18.66 17.43
N GLY A 347 16.37 18.58 17.00
CA GLY A 347 17.19 17.37 17.06
C GLY A 347 17.48 16.88 18.48
N MET A 348 17.74 17.77 19.43
CA MET A 348 17.96 17.44 20.85
C MET A 348 16.68 16.88 21.48
N ILE A 349 15.55 17.58 21.37
CA ILE A 349 14.26 17.13 21.93
C ILE A 349 13.82 15.82 21.26
N GLY A 350 14.01 15.69 19.95
CA GLY A 350 13.77 14.42 19.27
C GLY A 350 14.62 13.30 19.82
N GLY A 351 15.90 13.56 20.10
CA GLY A 351 16.79 12.59 20.72
C GLY A 351 16.38 12.21 22.15
N LEU A 352 15.91 13.17 22.96
CA LEU A 352 15.39 12.89 24.31
C LEU A 352 14.21 11.92 24.29
N GLY A 353 13.42 11.88 23.22
CA GLY A 353 12.40 10.84 23.05
C GLY A 353 12.98 9.42 23.04
N GLY A 354 14.15 9.22 22.44
CA GLY A 354 14.85 7.93 22.47
C GLY A 354 15.46 7.57 23.83
N PHE A 355 15.52 8.51 24.79
CA PHE A 355 15.91 8.26 26.18
C PHE A 355 14.69 8.01 27.07
N ILE A 356 13.68 8.87 26.99
CA ILE A 356 12.49 8.83 27.85
C ILE A 356 11.64 7.60 27.53
N LEU A 357 11.44 7.29 26.24
CA LEU A 357 10.50 6.24 25.84
C LEU A 357 10.92 4.83 26.26
N PRO A 358 12.19 4.39 26.13
CA PRO A 358 12.60 3.08 26.64
C PRO A 358 12.36 2.90 28.15
N ILE A 359 12.57 3.97 28.93
CA ILE A 359 12.25 3.96 30.37
C ILE A 359 10.75 3.78 30.57
N LEU A 360 9.92 4.54 29.86
CA LEU A 360 8.46 4.41 29.94
C LEU A 360 7.97 3.04 29.43
N PHE A 361 8.61 2.46 28.41
CA PHE A 361 8.30 1.10 27.95
C PHE A 361 8.57 0.09 29.05
N GLY A 362 9.71 0.21 29.73
CA GLY A 362 10.05 -0.62 30.88
C GLY A 362 9.09 -0.43 32.05
N VAL A 363 8.78 0.80 32.43
CA VAL A 363 7.83 1.11 33.53
C VAL A 363 6.44 0.56 33.23
N LEU A 364 5.94 0.78 32.02
CA LEU A 364 4.62 0.29 31.62
C LEU A 364 4.60 -1.24 31.58
N LEU A 365 5.66 -1.88 31.10
CA LEU A 365 5.77 -3.34 31.09
C LEU A 365 5.84 -3.90 32.51
N ASP A 366 6.70 -3.35 33.38
CA ASP A 366 6.83 -3.77 34.78
C ASP A 366 5.50 -3.60 35.55
N GLN A 367 4.70 -2.58 35.25
CA GLN A 367 3.42 -2.31 35.93
C GLN A 367 2.22 -3.08 35.34
N THR A 368 2.15 -3.22 34.02
CA THR A 368 0.97 -3.80 33.35
C THR A 368 1.14 -5.28 33.00
N GLY A 369 2.38 -5.77 32.91
CA GLY A 369 2.70 -7.09 32.37
C GLY A 369 2.50 -7.23 30.86
N LEU A 370 2.12 -6.14 30.16
CA LEU A 370 1.80 -6.17 28.73
C LEU A 370 2.97 -5.66 27.90
N TRP A 371 3.56 -6.53 27.08
CA TRP A 371 4.60 -6.15 26.11
C TRP A 371 4.11 -5.12 25.09
N THR A 372 2.82 -5.15 24.72
CA THR A 372 2.21 -4.20 23.77
C THR A 372 2.00 -2.79 24.35
N SER A 373 2.21 -2.59 25.65
CA SER A 373 2.06 -1.28 26.30
C SER A 373 2.97 -0.19 25.71
N CYS A 374 4.13 -0.58 25.17
CA CYS A 374 5.00 0.35 24.44
C CYS A 374 4.30 0.95 23.21
N PHE A 375 3.53 0.15 22.47
CA PHE A 375 2.77 0.62 21.31
C PHE A 375 1.52 1.39 21.72
N MET A 376 0.88 1.06 22.85
CA MET A 376 -0.21 1.87 23.42
C MET A 376 0.28 3.29 23.73
N LEU A 377 1.45 3.43 24.37
CA LEU A 377 2.06 4.72 24.64
C LEU A 377 2.35 5.49 23.35
N LEU A 378 2.93 4.81 22.34
CA LEU A 378 3.20 5.44 21.04
C LEU A 378 1.92 5.86 20.31
N PHE A 379 0.85 5.08 20.42
CA PHE A 379 -0.47 5.42 19.88
C PHE A 379 -1.01 6.71 20.51
N VAL A 380 -0.91 6.86 21.83
CA VAL A 380 -1.31 8.10 22.51
C VAL A 380 -0.45 9.27 22.05
N ILE A 381 0.88 9.11 21.96
CA ILE A 381 1.79 10.18 21.54
C ILE A 381 1.50 10.63 20.11
N VAL A 382 1.27 9.71 19.18
CA VAL A 382 0.95 10.07 17.79
C VAL A 382 -0.45 10.67 17.67
N ALA A 383 -1.43 10.18 18.42
CA ALA A 383 -2.78 10.76 18.45
C ALA A 383 -2.76 12.22 18.95
N VAL A 384 -2.02 12.48 20.03
CA VAL A 384 -1.81 13.84 20.57
C VAL A 384 -1.05 14.70 19.56
N SER A 385 0.04 14.20 18.99
CA SER A 385 0.84 14.93 18.00
C SER A 385 0.02 15.28 16.75
N PHE A 386 -0.79 14.33 16.27
CA PHE A 386 -1.64 14.48 15.09
C PHE A 386 -2.77 15.50 15.34
N THR A 387 -3.47 15.36 16.46
CA THR A 387 -4.55 16.27 16.85
C THR A 387 -4.03 17.68 17.07
N TRP A 388 -2.92 17.82 17.79
CA TRP A 388 -2.27 19.11 18.04
C TRP A 388 -1.83 19.78 16.74
N MET A 389 -1.22 19.02 15.82
CA MET A 389 -0.87 19.50 14.49
C MET A 389 -2.10 19.97 13.71
N HIS A 390 -3.17 19.18 13.69
CA HIS A 390 -4.39 19.53 12.97
C HIS A 390 -5.03 20.81 13.51
N VAL A 391 -5.20 20.91 14.84
CA VAL A 391 -5.76 22.09 15.50
C VAL A 391 -4.90 23.32 15.26
N SER A 392 -3.58 23.21 15.44
CA SER A 392 -2.64 24.31 15.18
C SER A 392 -2.72 24.83 13.74
N ILE A 393 -2.80 23.92 12.77
CA ILE A 393 -2.89 24.30 11.35
C ILE A 393 -4.21 25.01 11.07
N ARG A 394 -5.33 24.48 11.58
CA ARG A 394 -6.65 25.11 11.39
C ARG A 394 -6.73 26.48 12.08
N GLN A 395 -6.12 26.65 13.25
CA GLN A 395 -6.04 27.95 13.93
C GLN A 395 -5.24 28.96 13.11
N MET A 396 -4.09 28.56 12.57
CA MET A 396 -3.28 29.42 11.68
C MET A 396 -4.02 29.77 10.39
N GLU A 397 -4.72 28.81 9.78
CA GLU A 397 -5.56 29.03 8.59
C GLU A 397 -6.73 29.97 8.91
N ARG A 398 -7.39 29.82 10.07
CA ARG A 398 -8.44 30.74 10.53
C ARG A 398 -7.92 32.14 10.84
N ALA A 399 -6.75 32.27 11.46
CA ALA A 399 -6.15 33.57 11.77
C ALA A 399 -5.70 34.31 10.50
N SER A 400 -5.15 33.59 9.52
CA SER A 400 -4.81 34.16 8.20
C SER A 400 -6.02 34.47 7.35
N GLN A 401 -7.08 33.66 7.42
CA GLN A 401 -8.38 33.99 6.83
C GLN A 401 -9.03 35.19 7.53
N GLY A 402 -8.91 35.29 8.86
CA GLY A 402 -9.38 36.41 9.68
C GLY A 402 -8.82 37.75 9.25
N ALA A 403 -7.50 37.83 9.06
CA ALA A 403 -6.83 39.01 8.51
C ALA A 403 -7.20 39.29 7.05
N ALA A 404 -7.51 38.26 6.25
CA ALA A 404 -7.98 38.43 4.87
C ALA A 404 -9.47 38.83 4.78
N THR A 405 -10.27 38.62 5.84
CA THR A 405 -11.67 39.07 5.92
C THR A 405 -11.81 40.56 6.23
N GLU A 406 -10.80 41.23 6.78
CA GLU A 406 -10.84 42.69 6.99
C GLU A 406 -10.70 43.49 5.68
N GLU A 407 -10.25 42.85 4.59
CA GLU A 407 -10.05 43.50 3.28
C GLU A 407 -11.01 43.01 2.18
N LEU A 408 -12.11 42.32 2.49
CA LEU A 408 -13.05 41.85 1.45
C LEU A 408 -14.51 42.17 1.78
N PRO A 409 -15.25 42.86 0.88
CA PRO A 409 -16.69 42.94 0.99
C PRO A 409 -17.35 41.59 0.66
N ALA A 410 -18.49 41.33 1.30
CA ALA A 410 -19.22 40.07 1.22
C ALA A 410 -19.72 39.73 -0.20
N PHE A 411 -19.66 38.44 -0.50
CA PHE A 411 -19.83 37.80 -1.81
C PHE A 411 -21.12 38.15 -2.58
N ALA A 412 -20.98 38.26 -3.90
CA ALA A 412 -21.98 37.81 -4.87
C ALA A 412 -21.36 36.71 -5.73
N GLU A 413 -21.28 35.52 -5.14
CA GLU A 413 -21.09 34.20 -5.74
C GLU A 413 -20.13 34.10 -6.96
N LEU A 414 -18.89 33.65 -6.70
CA LEU A 414 -18.00 33.02 -7.71
C LEU A 414 -17.41 33.89 -8.84
N GLN A 415 -17.45 35.22 -8.79
CA GLN A 415 -16.78 36.01 -9.83
C GLN A 415 -15.26 36.09 -9.62
N GLY A 416 -14.51 35.36 -10.45
CA GLY A 416 -13.09 35.59 -10.70
C GLY A 416 -12.09 34.56 -10.17
N LEU A 417 -12.52 33.37 -9.74
CA LEU A 417 -11.61 32.32 -9.24
C LEU A 417 -10.53 31.96 -10.28
N LYS A 418 -9.33 32.53 -10.14
CA LYS A 418 -8.12 31.93 -10.69
C LYS A 418 -7.88 30.62 -9.94
N LYS A 419 -8.01 29.50 -10.67
CA LYS A 419 -7.50 28.19 -10.23
C LYS A 419 -6.12 28.40 -9.62
N ALA A 420 -5.93 27.98 -8.38
CA ALA A 420 -4.59 27.89 -7.81
C ALA A 420 -3.75 27.00 -8.72
N GLU A 421 -2.82 27.59 -9.46
CA GLU A 421 -1.78 26.86 -10.16
C GLU A 421 -0.88 26.21 -9.11
N ILE A 422 -1.23 25.00 -8.72
CA ILE A 422 -0.32 24.08 -8.07
C ILE A 422 0.77 23.80 -9.10
N LYS A 423 1.90 24.52 -9.01
CA LYS A 423 3.09 24.21 -9.81
C LYS A 423 3.50 22.77 -9.49
N PRO A 424 3.43 21.84 -10.46
CA PRO A 424 3.84 20.47 -10.22
C PRO A 424 5.34 20.45 -9.97
N ALA A 425 5.75 19.63 -9.01
CA ALA A 425 7.15 19.43 -8.76
C ALA A 425 7.80 18.71 -9.94
N LYS A 426 8.92 19.26 -10.39
CA LYS A 426 9.77 18.70 -11.45
C LYS A 426 10.51 17.48 -10.91
N GLY A 427 9.83 16.33 -10.84
CA GLY A 427 10.48 15.02 -10.72
C GLY A 427 10.49 14.31 -12.07
N ASP A 428 11.55 13.58 -12.39
CA ASP A 428 11.70 12.84 -13.66
C ASP A 428 10.59 11.79 -13.92
N SER A 429 9.81 11.45 -12.89
CA SER A 429 8.67 10.52 -12.95
C SER A 429 7.37 11.17 -13.45
N VAL A 430 7.28 12.51 -13.46
CA VAL A 430 6.11 13.26 -13.95
C VAL A 430 6.36 13.74 -15.37
N LEU A 431 5.56 13.26 -16.32
CA LEU A 431 5.64 13.61 -17.73
C LEU A 431 4.90 14.93 -17.96
N THR A 432 5.65 16.00 -18.20
CA THR A 432 5.13 17.34 -18.51
C THR A 432 4.87 17.54 -20.00
N ASP A 433 5.74 16.98 -20.87
CA ASP A 433 5.52 16.86 -22.32
C ASP A 433 5.15 15.41 -22.66
N TRP A 434 3.88 15.18 -22.98
CA TRP A 434 3.34 13.89 -23.36
C TRP A 434 2.41 14.03 -24.57
N ARG A 435 2.94 13.66 -25.76
CA ARG A 435 2.25 13.77 -27.04
C ARG A 435 2.18 12.40 -27.73
N PRO A 436 1.37 11.45 -27.20
CA PRO A 436 1.37 10.07 -27.70
C PRO A 436 0.91 9.98 -29.16
N ASP A 437 0.06 10.91 -29.63
CA ASP A 437 -0.44 10.94 -31.01
C ASP A 437 0.57 11.55 -32.03
N ASP A 438 1.70 12.10 -31.58
CA ASP A 438 2.79 12.57 -32.46
C ASP A 438 3.71 11.38 -32.82
N PRO A 439 3.80 10.96 -34.10
CA PRO A 439 4.57 9.78 -34.50
C PRO A 439 6.06 9.87 -34.15
N ALA A 440 6.66 11.05 -34.27
CA ALA A 440 8.08 11.23 -33.99
C ALA A 440 8.36 11.09 -32.49
N PHE A 441 7.50 11.69 -31.64
CA PHE A 441 7.57 11.52 -30.20
C PHE A 441 7.32 10.07 -29.77
N TRP A 442 6.33 9.42 -30.39
CA TRP A 442 5.94 8.05 -30.05
C TRP A 442 7.08 7.06 -30.26
N GLU A 443 7.72 7.06 -31.43
CA GLU A 443 8.82 6.13 -31.72
C GLU A 443 10.09 6.44 -30.93
N GLN A 444 10.43 7.72 -30.70
CA GLN A 444 11.65 8.09 -29.99
C GLN A 444 11.55 7.88 -28.47
N LYS A 445 10.38 8.13 -27.86
CA LYS A 445 10.24 8.20 -26.40
C LYS A 445 8.93 7.61 -25.87
N GLY A 446 7.79 7.96 -26.47
CA GLY A 446 6.46 7.64 -25.95
C GLY A 446 6.22 6.14 -25.78
N ARG A 447 6.51 5.36 -26.82
CA ARG A 447 6.23 3.92 -26.89
C ARG A 447 6.92 3.12 -25.79
N LYS A 448 8.18 3.44 -25.48
CA LYS A 448 8.95 2.78 -24.40
C LYS A 448 8.34 3.04 -23.03
N ILE A 449 7.94 4.29 -22.77
CA ILE A 449 7.34 4.70 -21.50
C ILE A 449 5.95 4.08 -21.33
N ALA A 450 5.13 4.10 -22.38
CA ALA A 450 3.79 3.52 -22.38
C ALA A 450 3.81 2.00 -22.15
N ARG A 451 4.69 1.27 -22.85
CA ARG A 451 4.88 -0.17 -22.65
C ARG A 451 5.34 -0.50 -21.23
N ARG A 452 6.27 0.28 -20.66
CA ARG A 452 6.70 0.08 -19.26
C ARG A 452 5.52 0.24 -18.30
N ASN A 453 4.71 1.29 -18.46
CA ASN A 453 3.54 1.52 -17.61
C ASN A 453 2.49 0.40 -17.78
N LEU A 454 2.27 -0.09 -18.99
CA LEU A 454 1.37 -1.22 -19.27
C LEU A 454 1.83 -2.51 -18.57
N TRP A 455 3.10 -2.89 -18.74
CA TRP A 455 3.65 -4.11 -18.16
C TRP A 455 3.79 -4.07 -16.64
N LEU A 456 3.78 -2.88 -16.02
CA LEU A 456 3.68 -2.71 -14.58
C LEU A 456 2.22 -2.73 -14.10
N SER A 457 1.29 -2.18 -14.89
CA SER A 457 -0.13 -2.17 -14.57
C SER A 457 -0.77 -3.56 -14.62
N ILE A 458 -0.34 -4.43 -15.55
CA ILE A 458 -0.89 -5.79 -15.73
C ILE A 458 -0.72 -6.65 -14.46
N PRO A 459 0.48 -6.84 -13.87
CA PRO A 459 0.63 -7.61 -12.64
C PRO A 459 -0.18 -7.05 -11.47
N ALA A 460 -0.26 -5.72 -11.36
CA ALA A 460 -1.03 -5.05 -10.32
C ALA A 460 -2.52 -5.39 -10.43
N LEU A 461 -3.04 -5.33 -11.66
CA LEU A 461 -4.43 -5.65 -11.93
C LEU A 461 -4.71 -7.16 -11.78
N LEU A 462 -3.80 -8.02 -12.22
CA LEU A 462 -3.89 -9.47 -12.04
C LEU A 462 -4.02 -9.83 -10.56
N LEU A 463 -3.13 -9.31 -9.71
CA LEU A 463 -3.19 -9.53 -8.26
C LEU A 463 -4.46 -8.94 -7.64
N SER A 464 -4.96 -7.84 -8.19
CA SER A 464 -6.23 -7.24 -7.77
C SER A 464 -7.41 -8.20 -8.01
N PHE A 465 -7.49 -8.84 -9.18
CA PHE A 465 -8.52 -9.85 -9.45
C PHE A 465 -8.32 -11.13 -8.63
N ALA A 466 -7.08 -11.54 -8.40
CA ALA A 466 -6.78 -12.70 -7.57
C ALA A 466 -7.31 -12.52 -6.15
N ILE A 467 -6.98 -11.39 -5.50
CA ILE A 467 -7.47 -11.09 -4.14
C ILE A 467 -8.98 -10.83 -4.13
N TRP A 468 -9.52 -10.19 -5.17
CA TRP A 468 -10.96 -9.97 -5.26
C TRP A 468 -11.76 -11.28 -5.23
N GLN A 469 -11.24 -12.32 -5.89
CA GLN A 469 -11.90 -13.62 -6.05
C GLN A 469 -11.34 -14.73 -5.14
N VAL A 470 -10.48 -14.42 -4.16
CA VAL A 470 -9.88 -15.44 -3.27
C VAL A 470 -10.93 -16.24 -2.50
N TRP A 471 -12.04 -15.60 -2.12
CA TRP A 471 -13.15 -16.25 -1.43
C TRP A 471 -13.82 -17.34 -2.27
N SER A 472 -13.75 -17.29 -3.60
CA SER A 472 -14.30 -18.35 -4.46
C SER A 472 -13.68 -19.72 -4.18
N VAL A 473 -12.45 -19.77 -3.65
CA VAL A 473 -11.76 -21.00 -3.27
C VAL A 473 -11.86 -21.26 -1.77
N VAL A 474 -11.61 -20.22 -0.95
CA VAL A 474 -11.53 -20.37 0.51
C VAL A 474 -12.83 -20.92 1.09
N VAL A 475 -13.99 -20.41 0.67
CA VAL A 475 -15.29 -20.83 1.22
C VAL A 475 -15.60 -22.32 0.97
N ALA A 476 -15.06 -22.90 -0.11
CA ALA A 476 -15.23 -24.32 -0.42
C ALA A 476 -14.37 -25.23 0.49
N LYS A 477 -13.37 -24.67 1.19
CA LYS A 477 -12.45 -25.39 2.07
C LYS A 477 -12.62 -25.10 3.56
N LEU A 478 -13.31 -24.02 3.92
CA LEU A 478 -13.60 -23.69 5.33
C LEU A 478 -14.21 -24.86 6.13
N PRO A 479 -15.21 -25.60 5.61
CA PRO A 479 -15.78 -26.73 6.37
C PRO A 479 -14.76 -27.83 6.70
N LEU A 480 -13.78 -28.06 5.81
CA LEU A 480 -12.77 -29.10 6.02
C LEU A 480 -11.82 -28.80 7.17
N VAL A 481 -11.60 -27.52 7.49
CA VAL A 481 -10.71 -27.08 8.57
C VAL A 481 -11.47 -26.71 9.84
N GLY A 482 -12.73 -27.14 9.98
CA GLY A 482 -13.50 -27.06 11.23
C GLY A 482 -14.51 -25.91 11.34
N TYR A 483 -14.67 -25.06 10.32
CA TYR A 483 -15.71 -24.01 10.36
C TYR A 483 -17.10 -24.56 10.07
N GLN A 484 -18.07 -24.22 10.91
CA GLN A 484 -19.47 -24.65 10.75
C GLN A 484 -20.38 -23.52 10.22
N PHE A 485 -19.98 -22.89 9.12
CA PHE A 485 -20.83 -21.89 8.46
C PHE A 485 -21.93 -22.56 7.62
N THR A 486 -23.12 -21.96 7.63
CA THR A 486 -24.22 -22.39 6.75
C THR A 486 -23.89 -22.15 5.29
N THR A 487 -24.57 -22.88 4.39
CA THR A 487 -24.43 -22.67 2.94
C THR A 487 -24.65 -21.22 2.52
N ASP A 488 -25.66 -20.56 3.10
CA ASP A 488 -25.93 -19.16 2.78
C ASP A 488 -24.79 -18.23 3.25
N GLN A 489 -24.22 -18.49 4.42
CA GLN A 489 -23.05 -17.76 4.92
C GLN A 489 -21.83 -17.92 4.00
N LEU A 490 -21.57 -19.14 3.49
CA LEU A 490 -20.47 -19.38 2.55
C LEU A 490 -20.69 -18.60 1.23
N PHE A 491 -21.91 -18.58 0.70
CA PHE A 491 -22.23 -17.76 -0.48
C PHE A 491 -22.15 -16.26 -0.21
N TRP A 492 -22.51 -15.79 0.98
CA TRP A 492 -22.32 -14.40 1.39
C TRP A 492 -20.84 -13.99 1.35
N LEU A 493 -19.93 -14.82 1.87
CA LEU A 493 -18.49 -14.55 1.81
C LEU A 493 -17.97 -14.51 0.38
N ALA A 494 -18.47 -15.37 -0.51
CA ALA A 494 -18.15 -15.30 -1.94
C ALA A 494 -18.73 -14.06 -2.63
N ALA A 495 -19.87 -13.55 -2.17
CA ALA A 495 -20.62 -12.46 -2.80
C ALA A 495 -20.17 -11.06 -2.36
N LEU A 496 -19.82 -10.88 -1.09
CA LEU A 496 -19.50 -9.57 -0.50
C LEU A 496 -18.40 -8.76 -1.19
N PRO A 497 -17.29 -9.38 -1.66
CA PRO A 497 -16.27 -8.63 -2.40
C PRO A 497 -16.86 -7.95 -3.63
N GLY A 498 -17.93 -8.50 -4.21
CA GLY A 498 -18.68 -7.92 -5.32
C GLY A 498 -19.32 -6.57 -4.99
N ILE A 499 -19.91 -6.41 -3.80
CA ILE A 499 -20.54 -5.15 -3.38
C ILE A 499 -19.50 -4.06 -3.21
N SER A 500 -18.49 -4.32 -2.38
CA SER A 500 -17.47 -3.31 -2.07
C SER A 500 -16.63 -3.00 -3.32
N GLY A 501 -16.29 -4.02 -4.12
CA GLY A 501 -15.58 -3.84 -5.40
C GLY A 501 -16.35 -2.99 -6.41
N ALA A 502 -17.64 -3.27 -6.62
CA ALA A 502 -18.48 -2.47 -7.50
C ALA A 502 -18.60 -1.02 -7.01
N THR A 503 -18.77 -0.83 -5.69
CA THR A 503 -18.86 0.49 -5.06
C THR A 503 -17.55 1.27 -5.24
N PHE A 504 -16.40 0.66 -4.95
CA PHE A 504 -15.10 1.30 -5.12
C PHE A 504 -14.80 1.64 -6.58
N ARG A 505 -15.22 0.83 -7.55
CA ARG A 505 -15.02 1.13 -8.98
C ARG A 505 -15.61 2.48 -9.40
N ILE A 506 -16.75 2.86 -8.82
CA ILE A 506 -17.38 4.16 -9.08
C ILE A 506 -16.38 5.27 -8.74
N PHE A 507 -15.75 5.21 -7.56
CA PHE A 507 -14.87 6.26 -7.06
C PHE A 507 -13.43 6.18 -7.61
N TYR A 508 -12.89 4.98 -7.80
CA TYR A 508 -11.47 4.76 -8.13
C TYR A 508 -11.10 5.30 -9.50
N SER A 509 -12.04 5.33 -10.45
CA SER A 509 -11.83 5.94 -11.77
C SER A 509 -11.45 7.42 -11.69
N PHE A 510 -11.98 8.14 -10.69
CA PHE A 510 -11.74 9.57 -10.46
C PHE A 510 -10.46 9.86 -9.68
N MET A 511 -9.85 8.85 -9.05
CA MET A 511 -8.67 9.05 -8.21
C MET A 511 -7.39 9.22 -9.02
N VAL A 512 -7.32 8.63 -10.21
CA VAL A 512 -6.13 8.72 -11.08
C VAL A 512 -5.82 10.16 -11.52
N PRO A 513 -6.79 10.97 -12.00
CA PRO A 513 -6.55 12.38 -12.30
C PRO A 513 -6.16 13.24 -11.08
N ILE A 514 -6.50 12.81 -9.87
CA ILE A 514 -6.25 13.56 -8.62
C ILE A 514 -4.85 13.26 -8.08
N PHE A 515 -4.51 11.98 -7.96
CA PHE A 515 -3.29 11.51 -7.31
C PHE A 515 -2.16 11.15 -8.27
N GLY A 516 -2.47 11.00 -9.56
CA GLY A 516 -1.55 10.44 -10.55
C GLY A 516 -1.62 8.92 -10.60
N GLY A 517 -1.39 8.37 -11.80
CA GLY A 517 -1.45 6.93 -12.07
C GLY A 517 -0.46 6.10 -11.26
N ARG A 518 0.76 6.60 -11.08
CA ARG A 518 1.84 5.90 -10.38
C ARG A 518 1.53 5.77 -8.89
N LEU A 519 1.26 6.90 -8.22
CA LEU A 519 0.93 6.90 -6.79
C LEU A 519 -0.32 6.08 -6.50
N TRP A 520 -1.40 6.30 -7.28
CA TRP A 520 -2.66 5.61 -7.04
C TRP A 520 -2.53 4.10 -7.24
N THR A 521 -1.92 3.64 -8.34
CA THR A 521 -1.70 2.20 -8.59
C THR A 521 -0.84 1.56 -7.50
N THR A 522 0.18 2.25 -7.01
CA THR A 522 0.98 1.79 -5.86
C THR A 522 0.12 1.63 -4.61
N LEU A 523 -0.62 2.67 -4.21
CA LEU A 523 -1.43 2.65 -2.98
C LEU A 523 -2.51 1.58 -3.02
N THR A 524 -3.22 1.46 -4.14
CA THR A 524 -4.31 0.48 -4.26
C THR A 524 -3.81 -0.96 -4.43
N THR A 525 -2.56 -1.16 -4.85
CA THR A 525 -1.93 -2.48 -4.81
C THR A 525 -1.52 -2.82 -3.38
N TRP A 526 -0.89 -1.88 -2.65
CA TRP A 526 -0.55 -2.05 -1.24
C TRP A 526 -1.76 -2.38 -0.36
N SER A 527 -2.92 -1.77 -0.61
CA SER A 527 -4.13 -2.04 0.18
C SER A 527 -4.57 -3.50 0.12
N LEU A 528 -4.18 -4.28 -0.91
CA LEU A 528 -4.51 -5.70 -1.03
C LEU A 528 -3.79 -6.57 0.02
N VAL A 529 -2.72 -6.07 0.63
CA VAL A 529 -2.02 -6.75 1.73
C VAL A 529 -2.93 -6.95 2.93
N ILE A 530 -3.83 -5.99 3.19
CA ILE A 530 -4.76 -6.01 4.34
C ILE A 530 -5.65 -7.27 4.30
N PRO A 531 -6.48 -7.49 3.26
CA PRO A 531 -7.29 -8.70 3.19
C PRO A 531 -6.45 -9.97 3.01
N ALA A 532 -5.33 -9.94 2.28
CA ALA A 532 -4.50 -11.13 2.06
C ALA A 532 -3.90 -11.68 3.37
N ILE A 533 -3.32 -10.81 4.20
CA ILE A 533 -2.81 -11.20 5.52
C ILE A 533 -3.96 -11.54 6.46
N GLY A 534 -5.02 -10.73 6.46
CA GLY A 534 -6.16 -10.94 7.35
C GLY A 534 -6.84 -12.29 7.12
N ILE A 535 -7.03 -12.72 5.86
CA ILE A 535 -7.54 -14.05 5.53
C ILE A 535 -6.56 -15.12 6.00
N GLY A 536 -5.26 -14.96 5.73
CA GLY A 536 -4.24 -15.91 6.13
C GLY A 536 -4.27 -16.22 7.63
N TYR A 537 -4.49 -15.23 8.49
CA TYR A 537 -4.66 -15.45 9.93
C TYR A 537 -6.05 -15.95 10.29
N ALA A 538 -7.10 -15.34 9.74
CA ALA A 538 -8.48 -15.66 10.11
C ALA A 538 -8.83 -17.14 9.88
N VAL A 539 -8.29 -17.76 8.83
CA VAL A 539 -8.60 -19.17 8.51
C VAL A 539 -7.90 -20.20 9.41
N GLN A 540 -6.90 -19.80 10.20
CA GLN A 540 -6.14 -20.73 11.05
C GLN A 540 -6.89 -21.13 12.33
N ASN A 541 -7.88 -20.35 12.77
CA ASN A 541 -8.60 -20.60 14.01
C ASN A 541 -10.11 -20.79 13.74
N PRO A 542 -10.64 -22.03 13.84
CA PRO A 542 -12.07 -22.31 13.63
C PRO A 542 -13.04 -21.49 14.49
N ASN A 543 -12.55 -20.92 15.60
CA ASN A 543 -13.33 -20.04 16.47
C ASN A 543 -13.42 -18.59 15.98
N THR A 544 -12.76 -18.24 14.87
CA THR A 544 -12.80 -16.88 14.31
C THR A 544 -14.25 -16.49 13.97
N PRO A 545 -14.77 -15.38 14.51
CA PRO A 545 -16.17 -15.00 14.30
C PRO A 545 -16.49 -14.70 12.84
N TYR A 546 -17.69 -15.10 12.41
CA TYR A 546 -18.15 -14.89 11.04
C TYR A 546 -18.06 -13.42 10.57
N PHE A 547 -18.29 -12.44 11.45
CA PHE A 547 -18.21 -11.02 11.07
C PHE A 547 -16.80 -10.58 10.64
N ILE A 548 -15.74 -11.23 11.16
CA ILE A 548 -14.37 -10.96 10.72
C ILE A 548 -14.20 -11.40 9.25
N PHE A 549 -14.76 -12.55 8.88
CA PHE A 549 -14.81 -13.02 7.50
C PHE A 549 -15.58 -12.03 6.61
N LEU A 550 -16.71 -11.47 7.09
CA LEU A 550 -17.46 -10.44 6.35
C LEU A 550 -16.62 -9.18 6.10
N LEU A 551 -15.89 -8.68 7.11
CA LEU A 551 -15.01 -7.51 6.98
C LEU A 551 -13.88 -7.78 5.99
N LEU A 552 -13.25 -8.95 6.08
CA LEU A 552 -12.18 -9.35 5.16
C LEU A 552 -12.68 -9.53 3.73
N ALA A 553 -13.88 -10.09 3.55
CA ALA A 553 -14.55 -10.19 2.25
C ALA A 553 -14.86 -8.81 1.66
N LEU A 554 -15.35 -7.86 2.47
CA LEU A 554 -15.52 -6.47 2.04
C LEU A 554 -14.18 -5.83 1.63
N CYS A 555 -13.10 -6.05 2.40
CA CYS A 555 -11.77 -5.56 2.07
C CYS A 555 -11.20 -6.15 0.77
N CYS A 556 -11.54 -7.40 0.41
CA CYS A 556 -11.15 -7.99 -0.89
C CYS A 556 -11.70 -7.18 -2.08
N GLY A 557 -12.79 -6.43 -1.88
CA GLY A 557 -13.33 -5.50 -2.86
C GLY A 557 -12.38 -4.36 -3.26
N PHE A 558 -11.32 -4.06 -2.50
CA PHE A 558 -10.25 -3.16 -2.98
C PHE A 558 -9.71 -3.63 -4.34
N GLY A 559 -9.55 -4.94 -4.53
CA GLY A 559 -9.13 -5.52 -5.80
C GLY A 559 -10.13 -5.26 -6.94
N GLY A 560 -11.43 -5.30 -6.65
CA GLY A 560 -12.48 -4.93 -7.60
C GLY A 560 -12.39 -3.47 -8.05
N GLY A 561 -12.13 -2.54 -7.12
CA GLY A 561 -11.97 -1.11 -7.40
C GLY A 561 -10.82 -0.79 -8.36
N ASN A 562 -9.70 -1.53 -8.26
CA ASN A 562 -8.47 -1.30 -9.02
C ASN A 562 -8.64 -1.42 -10.53
N PHE A 563 -9.65 -2.16 -11.01
CA PHE A 563 -9.94 -2.26 -12.44
C PHE A 563 -10.28 -0.89 -13.05
N ALA A 564 -11.14 -0.11 -12.39
CA ALA A 564 -11.60 1.16 -12.93
C ALA A 564 -10.47 2.20 -12.99
N SER A 565 -9.63 2.26 -11.96
CA SER A 565 -8.44 3.13 -11.96
C SER A 565 -7.37 2.67 -12.94
N SER A 566 -7.07 1.36 -13.00
CA SER A 566 -6.06 0.81 -13.92
C SER A 566 -6.42 1.10 -15.38
N MET A 567 -7.68 0.88 -15.76
CA MET A 567 -8.16 1.15 -17.12
C MET A 567 -8.17 2.65 -17.44
N SER A 568 -8.61 3.49 -16.50
CA SER A 568 -8.55 4.95 -16.65
C SER A 568 -7.10 5.41 -16.87
N ASN A 569 -6.18 4.94 -16.05
CA ASN A 569 -4.77 5.31 -16.11
C ASN A 569 -4.11 4.91 -17.44
N ILE A 570 -4.22 3.63 -17.82
CA ILE A 570 -3.49 3.12 -18.99
C ILE A 570 -3.93 3.78 -20.30
N SER A 571 -5.19 4.23 -20.32
CA SER A 571 -5.80 4.90 -21.46
C SER A 571 -5.11 6.21 -21.84
N PHE A 572 -4.43 6.88 -20.89
CA PHE A 572 -3.68 8.13 -21.13
C PHE A 572 -2.28 7.90 -21.73
N PHE A 573 -1.75 6.68 -21.66
CA PHE A 573 -0.39 6.37 -22.12
C PHE A 573 -0.29 5.99 -23.60
N PHE A 574 -1.39 5.67 -24.27
CA PHE A 574 -1.35 5.15 -25.64
C PHE A 574 -2.04 6.10 -26.63
N PRO A 575 -1.53 6.23 -27.87
CA PRO A 575 -2.20 6.98 -28.92
C PRO A 575 -3.54 6.36 -29.29
N LYS A 576 -4.41 7.14 -29.93
CA LYS A 576 -5.77 6.72 -30.27
C LYS A 576 -5.83 5.37 -31.03
N HIS A 577 -4.85 5.10 -31.89
CA HIS A 577 -4.80 3.88 -32.70
C HIS A 577 -4.30 2.62 -31.95
N GLU A 578 -3.52 2.75 -30.87
CA GLU A 578 -3.07 1.62 -30.03
C GLU A 578 -3.86 1.47 -28.71
N LYS A 579 -4.62 2.49 -28.32
CA LYS A 579 -5.35 2.58 -27.04
C LYS A 579 -6.28 1.39 -26.80
N GLY A 580 -7.04 0.97 -27.82
CA GLY A 580 -7.94 -0.19 -27.73
C GLY A 580 -7.20 -1.49 -27.41
N ASN A 581 -6.08 -1.74 -28.08
CA ASN A 581 -5.26 -2.94 -27.87
C ASN A 581 -4.62 -2.95 -26.49
N ALA A 582 -4.07 -1.81 -26.04
CA ALA A 582 -3.48 -1.69 -24.70
C ALA A 582 -4.53 -1.91 -23.59
N ALA A 583 -5.71 -1.31 -23.75
CA ALA A 583 -6.83 -1.50 -22.84
C ALA A 583 -7.31 -2.97 -22.81
N ALA A 584 -7.42 -3.60 -23.98
CA ALA A 584 -7.80 -5.01 -24.10
C ALA A 584 -6.78 -5.94 -23.45
N LEU A 585 -5.48 -5.72 -23.66
CA LEU A 585 -4.42 -6.51 -23.04
C LEU A 585 -4.41 -6.35 -21.52
N ASN A 586 -4.51 -5.11 -21.04
CA ASN A 586 -4.52 -4.83 -19.61
C ASN A 586 -5.72 -5.49 -18.92
N ALA A 587 -6.93 -5.29 -19.44
CA ALA A 587 -8.14 -5.89 -18.90
C ALA A 587 -8.15 -7.43 -19.04
N GLY A 588 -7.71 -7.96 -20.18
CA GLY A 588 -7.68 -9.39 -20.47
C GLY A 588 -6.74 -10.14 -19.53
N LEU A 589 -5.48 -9.73 -19.47
CA LEU A 589 -4.48 -10.33 -18.56
C LEU A 589 -4.78 -10.03 -17.09
N GLY A 590 -5.40 -8.89 -16.78
CA GLY A 590 -5.92 -8.59 -15.45
C GLY A 590 -6.97 -9.60 -15.00
N ASN A 591 -7.96 -9.90 -15.84
CA ASN A 591 -9.02 -10.86 -15.54
C ASN A 591 -8.49 -12.29 -15.31
N LEU A 592 -7.33 -12.65 -15.88
CA LEU A 592 -6.68 -13.94 -15.59
C LEU A 592 -6.35 -14.13 -14.11
N GLY A 593 -6.29 -13.05 -13.32
CA GLY A 593 -6.12 -13.13 -11.87
C GLY A 593 -7.16 -14.03 -11.19
N VAL A 594 -8.37 -14.08 -11.71
CA VAL A 594 -9.44 -14.96 -11.21
C VAL A 594 -9.10 -16.44 -11.42
N SER A 595 -8.66 -16.81 -12.63
CA SER A 595 -8.19 -18.17 -12.90
C SER A 595 -6.90 -18.50 -12.14
N VAL A 596 -5.99 -17.54 -11.98
CA VAL A 596 -4.73 -17.74 -11.25
C VAL A 596 -5.01 -18.05 -9.79
N VAL A 597 -5.90 -17.31 -9.11
CA VAL A 597 -6.23 -17.63 -7.71
C VAL A 597 -6.92 -18.98 -7.59
N GLN A 598 -7.82 -19.32 -8.51
CA GLN A 598 -8.52 -20.60 -8.52
C GLN A 598 -7.62 -21.79 -8.86
N PHE A 599 -6.54 -21.58 -9.60
CA PHE A 599 -5.56 -22.62 -9.91
C PHE A 599 -4.49 -22.75 -8.83
N VAL A 600 -3.93 -21.63 -8.39
CA VAL A 600 -2.78 -21.62 -7.49
C VAL A 600 -3.18 -21.93 -6.06
N VAL A 601 -4.29 -21.36 -5.54
CA VAL A 601 -4.70 -21.57 -4.14
C VAL A 601 -4.85 -23.06 -3.80
N PRO A 602 -5.57 -23.89 -4.59
CA PRO A 602 -5.68 -25.32 -4.30
C PRO A 602 -4.35 -26.06 -4.24
N LEU A 603 -3.32 -25.59 -4.95
CA LEU A 603 -1.97 -26.17 -4.94
C LEU A 603 -1.16 -25.70 -3.73
N VAL A 604 -1.23 -24.42 -3.39
CA VAL A 604 -0.37 -23.86 -2.32
C VAL A 604 -0.86 -24.22 -0.93
N ILE A 605 -2.15 -24.53 -0.75
CA ILE A 605 -2.69 -24.96 0.54
C ILE A 605 -2.32 -26.40 0.90
N THR A 606 -1.76 -27.20 -0.02
CA THR A 606 -1.33 -28.58 0.27
C THR A 606 0.13 -28.69 0.70
N ALA A 607 0.83 -27.57 0.87
CA ALA A 607 2.25 -27.56 1.22
C ALA A 607 2.59 -26.48 2.26
N GLY A 608 3.52 -26.78 3.17
CA GLY A 608 4.05 -25.84 4.17
C GLY A 608 5.04 -24.82 3.59
N ILE A 609 4.64 -24.04 2.58
CA ILE A 609 5.52 -23.12 1.81
C ILE A 609 6.25 -22.11 2.71
N PHE A 610 5.58 -21.63 3.76
CA PHE A 610 6.12 -20.60 4.65
C PHE A 610 6.73 -21.17 5.94
N GLY A 611 6.79 -22.51 6.09
CA GLY A 611 7.26 -23.17 7.31
C GLY A 611 6.60 -22.59 8.57
N LYS A 612 7.39 -22.37 9.63
CA LYS A 612 6.91 -21.75 10.89
C LYS A 612 6.31 -20.35 10.71
N LEU A 613 6.73 -19.60 9.69
CA LEU A 613 6.21 -18.25 9.45
C LEU A 613 4.74 -18.28 9.01
N GLY A 614 4.30 -19.35 8.34
CA GLY A 614 2.93 -19.52 7.88
C GLY A 614 1.96 -20.07 8.94
N GLY A 615 2.43 -20.51 10.10
CA GLY A 615 1.62 -21.23 11.07
C GLY A 615 1.41 -22.71 10.71
N ASP A 616 0.85 -23.45 11.66
CA ASP A 616 0.66 -24.90 11.56
C ASP A 616 -0.48 -25.28 10.60
N PRO A 617 -0.45 -26.47 10.00
CA PRO A 617 -1.55 -26.97 9.18
C PRO A 617 -2.76 -27.36 10.04
N ALA A 618 -3.96 -27.25 9.46
CA ALA A 618 -5.12 -27.98 9.93
C ALA A 618 -5.04 -29.43 9.45
N MET A 619 -5.31 -30.39 10.33
CA MET A 619 -5.35 -31.81 9.96
C MET A 619 -6.76 -32.16 9.46
N VAL A 620 -6.88 -32.52 8.18
CA VAL A 620 -8.17 -32.79 7.51
C VAL A 620 -8.33 -34.27 7.18
N ALA A 621 -9.55 -34.79 7.29
CA ALA A 621 -9.86 -36.16 6.91
C ALA A 621 -9.77 -36.34 5.39
N THR A 622 -9.19 -37.46 4.97
CA THR A 622 -9.00 -37.89 3.58
C THR A 622 -9.29 -39.39 3.47
N GLU A 623 -9.48 -39.91 2.25
CA GLU A 623 -9.66 -41.34 2.02
C GLU A 623 -8.50 -42.21 2.54
N ALA A 624 -7.29 -41.63 2.60
CA ALA A 624 -6.08 -42.31 3.08
C ALA A 624 -5.76 -42.04 4.57
N GLY A 625 -6.68 -41.42 5.33
CA GLY A 625 -6.48 -41.05 6.73
C GLY A 625 -6.50 -39.54 6.95
N SER A 626 -5.54 -38.98 7.69
CA SER A 626 -5.47 -37.54 7.95
C SER A 626 -4.32 -36.89 7.17
N ALA A 627 -4.59 -35.78 6.49
CA ALA A 627 -3.59 -35.03 5.74
C ALA A 627 -3.53 -33.57 6.22
N PRO A 628 -2.34 -32.94 6.22
CA PRO A 628 -2.20 -31.53 6.58
C PRO A 628 -2.71 -30.61 5.46
N LEU A 629 -3.40 -29.54 5.84
CA LEU A 629 -3.91 -28.49 4.96
C LEU A 629 -3.58 -27.10 5.51
N TRP A 630 -2.82 -26.30 4.76
CA TRP A 630 -2.43 -24.94 5.09
C TRP A 630 -3.36 -23.91 4.43
N LEU A 631 -4.62 -23.84 4.86
CA LEU A 631 -5.60 -22.93 4.24
C LEU A 631 -5.15 -21.45 4.30
N GLN A 632 -4.33 -21.09 5.28
CA GLN A 632 -3.71 -19.76 5.39
C GLN A 632 -2.92 -19.32 4.16
N ASN A 633 -2.38 -20.28 3.39
CA ASN A 633 -1.61 -20.00 2.19
C ASN A 633 -2.46 -19.37 1.10
N ALA A 634 -3.79 -19.53 1.15
CA ALA A 634 -4.72 -18.85 0.25
C ALA A 634 -4.58 -17.32 0.29
N GLY A 635 -4.25 -16.77 1.47
CA GLY A 635 -3.96 -15.34 1.64
C GLY A 635 -2.47 -15.03 1.53
N PHE A 636 -1.63 -15.71 2.32
CA PHE A 636 -0.20 -15.38 2.44
C PHE A 636 0.58 -15.52 1.14
N PHE A 637 0.20 -16.45 0.26
CA PHE A 637 0.89 -16.67 -1.01
C PHE A 637 1.00 -15.40 -1.87
N PHE A 638 -0.04 -14.56 -1.89
CA PHE A 638 -0.06 -13.37 -2.72
C PHE A 638 0.68 -12.17 -2.12
N VAL A 639 0.96 -12.17 -0.82
CA VAL A 639 1.54 -11.01 -0.10
C VAL A 639 2.90 -10.59 -0.67
N PRO A 640 3.89 -11.49 -0.89
CA PRO A 640 5.16 -11.11 -1.49
C PRO A 640 4.99 -10.48 -2.88
N PHE A 641 4.12 -11.05 -3.73
CA PHE A 641 3.88 -10.56 -5.08
C PHE A 641 3.20 -9.19 -5.08
N ILE A 642 2.27 -8.95 -4.14
CA ILE A 642 1.64 -7.64 -3.93
C ILE A 642 2.70 -6.59 -3.57
N ILE A 643 3.55 -6.89 -2.58
CA ILE A 643 4.60 -5.97 -2.11
C ILE A 643 5.58 -5.63 -3.25
N ILE A 644 6.08 -6.65 -3.95
CA ILE A 644 7.01 -6.49 -5.08
C ILE A 644 6.37 -5.65 -6.18
N THR A 645 5.13 -5.97 -6.55
CA THR A 645 4.41 -5.24 -7.62
C THR A 645 4.15 -3.79 -7.23
N ALA A 646 3.77 -3.53 -5.97
CA ALA A 646 3.52 -2.17 -5.51
C ALA A 646 4.79 -1.30 -5.52
N PHE A 647 5.95 -1.88 -5.14
CA PHE A 647 7.25 -1.21 -5.31
C PHE A 647 7.63 -1.03 -6.78
N ALA A 648 7.44 -2.05 -7.63
CA ALA A 648 7.71 -1.95 -9.06
C ALA A 648 6.89 -0.82 -9.71
N ASN A 649 5.62 -0.69 -9.33
CA ASN A 649 4.76 0.42 -9.77
C ASN A 649 5.30 1.77 -9.30
N TRP A 650 5.74 1.84 -8.05
CA TRP A 650 6.20 3.09 -7.45
C TRP A 650 7.42 3.68 -8.14
N PHE A 651 8.41 2.82 -8.42
CA PHE A 651 9.68 3.20 -9.02
C PHE A 651 9.63 3.19 -10.56
N GLY A 652 8.73 2.42 -11.16
CA GLY A 652 8.71 2.18 -12.60
C GLY A 652 7.61 2.92 -13.39
N MET A 653 6.46 3.23 -12.77
CA MET A 653 5.37 3.94 -13.45
C MET A 653 5.61 5.46 -13.48
N ASN A 654 4.81 6.16 -14.27
CA ASN A 654 4.87 7.61 -14.45
C ASN A 654 3.53 8.26 -14.16
N ASP A 655 3.55 9.57 -13.88
CA ASP A 655 2.36 10.41 -13.79
C ASP A 655 2.33 11.34 -15.02
N ILE A 656 1.14 11.59 -15.60
CA ILE A 656 0.97 12.48 -16.76
C ILE A 656 0.36 13.80 -16.28
N ALA A 657 1.05 14.92 -16.47
CA ALA A 657 0.62 16.22 -15.94
C ALA A 657 -0.68 16.76 -16.57
N SER A 658 -0.93 16.42 -17.84
CA SER A 658 -2.08 16.86 -18.64
C SER A 658 -3.35 16.02 -18.43
N ALA A 659 -3.27 14.88 -17.72
CA ALA A 659 -4.39 13.96 -17.52
C ALA A 659 -5.38 14.45 -16.44
N LYS A 660 -5.97 15.64 -16.63
CA LYS A 660 -6.97 16.22 -15.72
C LYS A 660 -8.31 16.34 -16.44
N ALA A 661 -9.29 15.54 -16.03
CA ALA A 661 -10.70 15.74 -16.37
C ALA A 661 -11.46 16.20 -15.13
N SER A 662 -12.35 17.19 -15.26
CA SER A 662 -13.18 17.61 -14.11
C SER A 662 -14.32 16.61 -13.89
N PHE A 663 -14.73 16.44 -12.63
CA PHE A 663 -15.86 15.57 -12.27
C PHE A 663 -17.17 16.02 -12.95
N ALA A 664 -17.36 17.34 -13.09
CA ALA A 664 -18.53 17.92 -13.76
C ALA A 664 -18.63 17.47 -15.23
N ASP A 665 -17.49 17.37 -15.93
CA ASP A 665 -17.44 16.94 -17.32
C ASP A 665 -17.83 15.47 -17.52
N GLN A 666 -17.61 14.62 -16.50
CA GLN A 666 -17.94 13.20 -16.55
C GLN A 666 -19.37 12.89 -16.06
N ALA A 667 -19.94 13.74 -15.19
CA ALA A 667 -21.29 13.55 -14.66
C ALA A 667 -22.41 13.65 -15.71
N VAL A 668 -22.12 14.17 -16.91
CA VAL A 668 -23.08 14.23 -18.03
C VAL A 668 -23.61 12.84 -18.40
N ILE A 669 -22.81 11.77 -18.22
CA ILE A 669 -23.20 10.40 -18.54
C ILE A 669 -24.46 9.92 -17.80
N PHE A 670 -24.74 10.46 -16.61
CA PHE A 670 -25.93 10.10 -15.83
C PHE A 670 -27.24 10.52 -16.51
N ARG A 671 -27.19 11.55 -17.36
CA ARG A 671 -28.34 12.02 -18.16
C ARG A 671 -28.51 11.24 -19.46
N ARG A 672 -27.53 10.40 -19.85
CA ARG A 672 -27.56 9.63 -21.09
C ARG A 672 -28.39 8.36 -20.90
N ARG A 673 -29.47 8.20 -21.66
CA ARG A 673 -30.31 6.98 -21.63
C ARG A 673 -29.51 5.72 -21.96
N HIS A 674 -28.65 5.80 -22.97
CA HIS A 674 -27.84 4.66 -23.41
C HIS A 674 -26.83 4.19 -22.37
N ASN A 675 -26.35 5.06 -21.49
CA ASN A 675 -25.49 4.66 -20.36
C ASN A 675 -26.18 3.59 -19.49
N TRP A 676 -27.42 3.85 -19.07
CA TRP A 676 -28.17 2.90 -18.23
C TRP A 676 -28.53 1.60 -18.93
N ILE A 677 -28.83 1.66 -20.23
CA ILE A 677 -29.06 0.47 -21.04
C ILE A 677 -27.79 -0.37 -21.12
N MET A 678 -26.62 0.25 -21.35
CA MET A 678 -25.35 -0.46 -21.37
C MET A 678 -24.97 -1.02 -20.01
N CYS A 679 -25.30 -0.35 -18.89
CA CYS A 679 -25.17 -0.93 -17.55
C CYS A 679 -25.92 -2.26 -17.43
N TRP A 680 -27.17 -2.32 -17.90
CA TRP A 680 -27.98 -3.54 -17.87
C TRP A 680 -27.36 -4.67 -18.71
N LEU A 681 -27.01 -4.38 -19.96
CA LEU A 681 -26.42 -5.37 -20.87
C LEU A 681 -25.05 -5.87 -20.37
N TYR A 682 -24.20 -4.98 -19.87
CA TYR A 682 -22.89 -5.36 -19.37
C TYR A 682 -22.97 -6.11 -18.04
N THR A 683 -24.04 -5.91 -17.25
CA THR A 683 -24.33 -6.76 -16.08
C THR A 683 -24.67 -8.18 -16.54
N GLY A 684 -25.40 -8.32 -17.64
CA GLY A 684 -25.67 -9.60 -18.30
C GLY A 684 -24.44 -10.35 -18.79
N THR A 685 -23.32 -9.67 -19.08
CA THR A 685 -22.10 -10.30 -19.59
C THR A 685 -21.00 -10.35 -18.53
N PHE A 686 -20.47 -9.19 -18.13
CA PHE A 686 -19.36 -9.11 -17.19
C PHE A 686 -19.80 -9.47 -15.78
N GLY A 687 -20.99 -9.02 -15.38
CA GLY A 687 -21.58 -9.40 -14.10
C GLY A 687 -21.74 -10.90 -13.97
N SER A 688 -22.15 -11.57 -15.06
CA SER A 688 -22.22 -13.02 -15.14
C SER A 688 -20.87 -13.71 -15.08
N PHE A 689 -19.89 -13.23 -15.84
CA PHE A 689 -18.51 -13.75 -15.78
C PHE A 689 -17.98 -13.75 -14.34
N ILE A 690 -18.05 -12.61 -13.66
CA ILE A 690 -17.46 -12.48 -12.31
C ILE A 690 -18.33 -13.17 -11.24
N GLY A 691 -19.66 -13.15 -11.38
CA GLY A 691 -20.57 -13.80 -10.46
C GLY A 691 -20.51 -15.32 -10.54
N TYR A 692 -20.43 -15.91 -11.74
CA TYR A 692 -20.14 -17.33 -11.89
C TYR A 692 -18.75 -17.66 -11.37
N SER A 693 -17.74 -16.82 -11.61
CA SER A 693 -16.41 -17.03 -11.04
C SER A 693 -16.44 -17.13 -9.51
N ALA A 694 -17.26 -16.31 -8.84
CA ALA A 694 -17.38 -16.32 -7.38
C ALA A 694 -18.13 -17.56 -6.86
N GLY A 695 -19.27 -17.90 -7.47
CA GLY A 695 -20.17 -18.93 -6.95
C GLY A 695 -19.93 -20.35 -7.47
N PHE A 696 -19.32 -20.51 -8.65
CA PHE A 696 -19.19 -21.81 -9.32
C PHE A 696 -18.42 -22.87 -8.52
N PRO A 697 -17.26 -22.57 -7.87
CA PRO A 697 -16.53 -23.59 -7.14
C PRO A 697 -17.34 -24.13 -5.95
N LEU A 698 -17.99 -23.24 -5.19
CA LEU A 698 -18.83 -23.60 -4.05
C LEU A 698 -20.09 -24.36 -4.50
N LEU A 699 -20.77 -23.88 -5.55
CA LEU A 699 -21.95 -24.55 -6.10
C LEU A 699 -21.64 -25.97 -6.56
N THR A 700 -20.52 -26.16 -7.26
CA THR A 700 -20.07 -27.48 -7.73
C THR A 700 -19.81 -28.40 -6.56
N ASN A 701 -19.15 -27.91 -5.50
CA ASN A 701 -18.84 -28.69 -4.30
C ASN A 701 -20.11 -29.14 -3.54
N ILE A 702 -21.19 -28.34 -3.60
CA ILE A 702 -22.48 -28.68 -2.98
C ILE A 702 -23.24 -29.72 -3.82
N LEU A 703 -23.25 -29.57 -5.15
CA LEU A 703 -24.03 -30.42 -6.04
C LEU A 703 -23.34 -31.76 -6.36
N PHE A 704 -22.01 -31.76 -6.42
CA PHE A 704 -21.19 -32.91 -6.81
C PHE A 704 -20.04 -33.09 -5.79
N PRO A 705 -20.34 -33.46 -4.54
CA PRO A 705 -19.36 -33.51 -3.45
C PRO A 705 -18.22 -34.53 -3.68
N GLU A 706 -18.46 -35.56 -4.49
CA GLU A 706 -17.44 -36.57 -4.83
C GLU A 706 -16.42 -36.07 -5.87
N VAL A 707 -16.70 -34.96 -6.54
CA VAL A 707 -15.77 -34.36 -7.50
C VAL A 707 -14.97 -33.27 -6.82
N ASN A 708 -13.63 -33.33 -6.93
CA ASN A 708 -12.77 -32.25 -6.48
C ASN A 708 -12.89 -31.03 -7.40
N ALA A 709 -13.94 -30.23 -7.20
CA ALA A 709 -14.32 -29.09 -8.03
C ALA A 709 -13.18 -28.09 -8.27
N LEU A 710 -12.28 -27.92 -7.29
CA LEU A 710 -11.18 -26.96 -7.38
C LEU A 710 -10.11 -27.33 -8.40
N GLN A 711 -9.98 -28.60 -8.79
CA GLN A 711 -9.09 -29.00 -9.88
C GLN A 711 -9.53 -28.48 -11.24
N PHE A 712 -10.82 -28.18 -11.41
CA PHE A 712 -11.40 -27.78 -12.68
C PHE A 712 -11.96 -26.35 -12.68
N ALA A 713 -12.28 -25.80 -11.50
CA ALA A 713 -12.96 -24.52 -11.35
C ALA A 713 -12.28 -23.38 -12.12
N PHE A 714 -10.94 -23.34 -12.09
CA PHE A 714 -10.14 -22.30 -12.74
C PHE A 714 -10.34 -22.24 -14.27
N LEU A 715 -10.75 -23.35 -14.91
CA LEU A 715 -10.94 -23.43 -16.36
C LEU A 715 -12.08 -22.52 -16.83
N GLY A 716 -13.13 -22.34 -16.03
CA GLY A 716 -14.23 -21.44 -16.35
C GLY A 716 -13.75 -20.00 -16.56
N PRO A 717 -13.24 -19.32 -15.51
CA PRO A 717 -12.74 -17.96 -15.64
C PRO A 717 -11.59 -17.82 -16.65
N LEU A 718 -10.75 -18.85 -16.81
CA LEU A 718 -9.69 -18.88 -17.82
C LEU A 718 -10.28 -18.80 -19.24
N VAL A 719 -11.24 -19.67 -19.57
CA VAL A 719 -11.92 -19.67 -20.87
C VAL A 719 -12.64 -18.34 -21.10
N GLY A 720 -13.31 -17.79 -20.09
CA GLY A 720 -13.98 -16.49 -20.22
C GLY A 720 -13.03 -15.32 -20.45
N ALA A 721 -11.89 -15.29 -19.75
CA ALA A 721 -10.87 -14.24 -19.92
C ALA A 721 -10.16 -14.32 -21.28
N LEU A 722 -9.84 -15.54 -21.73
CA LEU A 722 -9.25 -15.78 -23.06
C LEU A 722 -10.25 -15.46 -24.17
N SER A 723 -11.50 -15.90 -24.03
CA SER A 723 -12.59 -15.58 -24.96
C SER A 723 -12.78 -14.08 -25.11
N ARG A 724 -12.81 -13.33 -24.00
CA ARG A 724 -12.88 -11.86 -24.02
C ARG A 724 -11.74 -11.23 -24.83
N SER A 725 -10.52 -11.72 -24.65
CA SER A 725 -9.33 -11.16 -25.33
C SER A 725 -9.26 -11.57 -26.80
N GLY A 726 -9.70 -12.79 -27.12
CA GLY A 726 -9.63 -13.37 -28.47
C GLY A 726 -10.82 -13.08 -29.38
N SER A 727 -11.92 -12.50 -28.88
CA SER A 727 -13.16 -12.29 -29.64
C SER A 727 -13.46 -10.86 -30.05
N GLY A 728 -12.64 -9.87 -29.67
CA GLY A 728 -12.88 -8.45 -30.01
C GLY A 728 -13.06 -8.20 -31.51
N TRP A 729 -12.26 -8.87 -32.34
CA TRP A 729 -12.34 -8.77 -33.80
C TRP A 729 -13.67 -9.24 -34.39
N LEU A 730 -14.41 -10.12 -33.70
CA LEU A 730 -15.74 -10.56 -34.14
C LEU A 730 -16.72 -9.38 -34.10
N ALA A 731 -16.67 -8.58 -33.04
CA ALA A 731 -17.49 -7.38 -32.90
C ALA A 731 -17.10 -6.32 -33.94
N ASP A 732 -15.80 -6.17 -34.22
CA ASP A 732 -15.33 -5.24 -35.26
C ASP A 732 -15.75 -5.68 -36.68
N LYS A 733 -15.78 -6.99 -36.96
CA LYS A 733 -16.12 -7.53 -38.28
C LYS A 733 -17.63 -7.62 -38.52
N TYR A 734 -18.40 -8.10 -37.54
CA TYR A 734 -19.81 -8.43 -37.71
C TYR A 734 -20.77 -7.45 -37.03
N GLY A 735 -20.25 -6.50 -36.25
CA GLY A 735 -21.02 -5.54 -35.46
C GLY A 735 -21.20 -5.99 -34.00
N GLY A 736 -20.89 -5.10 -33.06
CA GLY A 736 -20.95 -5.37 -31.62
C GLY A 736 -22.35 -5.83 -31.17
N GLY A 737 -23.41 -5.17 -31.62
CA GLY A 737 -24.78 -5.51 -31.23
C GLY A 737 -25.20 -6.91 -31.68
N ARG A 738 -24.85 -7.29 -32.92
CA ARG A 738 -25.14 -8.62 -33.46
C ARG A 738 -24.39 -9.72 -32.73
N VAL A 739 -23.11 -9.50 -32.42
CA VAL A 739 -22.32 -10.45 -31.63
C VAL A 739 -22.87 -10.56 -30.21
N THR A 740 -23.31 -9.47 -29.60
CA THR A 740 -23.94 -9.47 -28.27
C THR A 740 -25.24 -10.28 -28.24
N ILE A 741 -26.08 -10.25 -29.28
CA ILE A 741 -27.28 -11.11 -29.36
C ILE A 741 -26.89 -12.59 -29.27
N TRP A 742 -25.93 -13.03 -30.09
CA TRP A 742 -25.50 -14.43 -30.09
C TRP A 742 -24.84 -14.82 -28.78
N ALA A 743 -24.09 -13.90 -28.15
CA ALA A 743 -23.58 -14.14 -26.81
C ALA A 743 -24.71 -14.43 -25.81
N PHE A 744 -25.79 -13.64 -25.79
CA PHE A 744 -26.93 -13.90 -24.90
C PHE A 744 -27.68 -15.20 -25.24
N VAL A 745 -27.83 -15.55 -26.52
CA VAL A 745 -28.41 -16.84 -26.92
C VAL A 745 -27.58 -18.00 -26.37
N LEU A 746 -26.25 -17.95 -26.53
CA LEU A 746 -25.35 -18.98 -26.00
C LEU A 746 -25.39 -19.03 -24.47
N MET A 747 -25.53 -17.87 -23.80
CA MET A 747 -25.69 -17.83 -22.35
C MET A 747 -27.00 -18.47 -21.89
N MET A 748 -28.10 -18.23 -22.61
CA MET A 748 -29.39 -18.88 -22.33
C MET A 748 -29.30 -20.40 -22.50
N ILE A 749 -28.64 -20.88 -23.57
CA ILE A 749 -28.38 -22.31 -23.79
C ILE A 749 -27.53 -22.89 -22.65
N GLY A 750 -26.49 -22.17 -22.23
CA GLY A 750 -25.64 -22.57 -21.10
C GLY A 750 -26.44 -22.73 -19.80
N VAL A 751 -27.30 -21.77 -19.44
CA VAL A 751 -28.14 -21.88 -18.24
C VAL A 751 -29.16 -23.02 -18.36
N ALA A 752 -29.78 -23.21 -19.52
CA ALA A 752 -30.69 -24.33 -19.75
C ALA A 752 -29.97 -25.68 -19.60
N GLY A 753 -28.73 -25.79 -20.09
CA GLY A 753 -27.87 -26.94 -19.86
C GLY A 753 -27.57 -27.18 -18.38
N VAL A 754 -27.21 -26.13 -17.63
CA VAL A 754 -27.01 -26.23 -16.18
C VAL A 754 -28.28 -26.73 -15.48
N LEU A 755 -29.45 -26.14 -15.77
CA LEU A 755 -30.73 -26.57 -15.21
C LEU A 755 -31.02 -28.06 -15.48
N TYR A 756 -30.78 -28.51 -16.72
CA TYR A 756 -30.96 -29.91 -17.09
C TYR A 756 -30.05 -30.84 -16.27
N PHE A 757 -28.75 -30.57 -16.24
CA PHE A 757 -27.77 -31.44 -15.55
C PHE A 757 -27.87 -31.37 -14.02
N VAL A 758 -28.40 -30.29 -13.45
CA VAL A 758 -28.79 -30.24 -12.03
C VAL A 758 -29.98 -31.18 -11.78
N GLY A 759 -30.97 -31.20 -12.67
CA GLY A 759 -32.15 -32.08 -12.55
C GLY A 759 -31.85 -33.58 -12.66
N ILE A 760 -30.71 -33.94 -13.27
CA ILE A 760 -30.22 -35.33 -13.36
C ILE A 760 -28.90 -35.55 -12.62
N LYS A 761 -28.59 -34.73 -11.59
CA LYS A 761 -27.28 -34.73 -10.90
C LYS A 761 -26.84 -36.09 -10.35
N ASP A 762 -27.80 -36.97 -10.01
CA ASP A 762 -27.54 -38.29 -9.44
C ASP A 762 -27.19 -39.34 -10.52
N GLN A 763 -27.28 -38.99 -11.81
CA GLN A 763 -26.91 -39.89 -12.90
C GLN A 763 -25.39 -39.89 -13.16
N PRO A 764 -24.82 -41.03 -13.60
CA PRO A 764 -23.43 -41.10 -14.03
C PRO A 764 -23.11 -40.05 -15.10
N ASN A 765 -21.96 -39.39 -14.99
CA ASN A 765 -21.48 -38.34 -15.90
C ASN A 765 -22.27 -37.02 -15.92
N ALA A 766 -23.28 -36.82 -15.05
CA ALA A 766 -24.02 -35.56 -14.98
C ALA A 766 -23.11 -34.35 -14.70
N PHE A 767 -22.06 -34.54 -13.88
CA PHE A 767 -21.03 -33.53 -13.62
C PHE A 767 -20.41 -32.98 -14.91
N TRP A 768 -20.07 -33.83 -15.88
CA TRP A 768 -19.38 -33.38 -17.10
C TRP A 768 -20.27 -32.52 -17.99
N GLY A 769 -21.57 -32.83 -18.04
CA GLY A 769 -22.55 -32.00 -18.73
C GLY A 769 -22.79 -30.66 -18.03
N PHE A 770 -22.89 -30.67 -16.69
CA PHE A 770 -22.96 -29.47 -15.87
C PHE A 770 -21.73 -28.58 -16.07
N PHE A 771 -20.54 -29.18 -16.03
CA PHE A 771 -19.26 -28.50 -16.22
C PHE A 771 -19.15 -27.90 -17.63
N ALA A 772 -19.47 -28.67 -18.68
CA ALA A 772 -19.47 -28.18 -20.06
C ALA A 772 -20.43 -27.00 -20.27
N SER A 773 -21.60 -27.03 -19.61
CA SER A 773 -22.57 -25.94 -19.63
C SER A 773 -22.02 -24.66 -18.99
N PHE A 774 -21.29 -24.78 -17.86
CA PHE A 774 -20.58 -23.65 -17.26
C PHE A 774 -19.43 -23.14 -18.14
N ILE A 775 -18.64 -24.02 -18.77
CA ILE A 775 -17.61 -23.59 -19.71
C ILE A 775 -18.21 -22.81 -20.88
N LEU A 776 -19.36 -23.24 -21.42
CA LEU A 776 -20.11 -22.48 -22.42
C LEU A 776 -20.55 -21.11 -21.90
N LEU A 777 -21.06 -21.02 -20.65
CA LEU A 777 -21.43 -19.74 -20.02
C LEU A 777 -20.21 -18.81 -19.90
N PHE A 778 -19.07 -19.31 -19.43
CA PHE A 778 -17.85 -18.51 -19.33
C PHE A 778 -17.34 -18.08 -20.71
N PHE A 779 -17.38 -18.96 -21.69
CA PHE A 779 -17.01 -18.63 -23.07
C PHE A 779 -17.91 -17.52 -23.64
N ALA A 780 -19.23 -17.66 -23.50
CA ALA A 780 -20.22 -16.73 -24.02
C ALA A 780 -20.20 -15.38 -23.29
N THR A 781 -20.01 -15.36 -21.97
CA THR A 781 -19.79 -14.11 -21.22
C THR A 781 -18.52 -13.39 -21.66
N GLY A 782 -17.45 -14.12 -22.01
CA GLY A 782 -16.24 -13.57 -22.63
C GLY A 782 -16.52 -12.85 -23.95
N ILE A 783 -17.25 -13.48 -24.88
CA ILE A 783 -17.67 -12.85 -26.15
C ILE A 783 -18.58 -11.64 -25.89
N GLY A 784 -19.53 -11.80 -24.97
CA GLY A 784 -20.46 -10.76 -24.55
C GLY A 784 -19.71 -9.53 -24.02
N ASN A 785 -18.67 -9.73 -23.20
CA ASN A 785 -17.84 -8.67 -22.65
C ASN A 785 -17.12 -7.85 -23.72
N ALA A 786 -16.55 -8.51 -24.72
CA ALA A 786 -15.85 -7.83 -25.80
C ALA A 786 -16.83 -7.05 -26.69
N SER A 787 -17.94 -7.68 -27.08
CA SER A 787 -18.92 -7.09 -27.99
C SER A 787 -19.68 -5.91 -27.38
N THR A 788 -20.12 -6.00 -26.12
CA THR A 788 -20.81 -4.89 -25.44
C THR A 788 -19.92 -3.66 -25.23
N PHE A 789 -18.62 -3.85 -24.96
CA PHE A 789 -17.68 -2.73 -24.89
C PHE A 789 -17.41 -2.09 -26.25
N GLN A 790 -17.39 -2.87 -27.32
CA GLN A 790 -17.27 -2.35 -28.68
C GLN A 790 -18.47 -1.48 -29.10
N MET A 791 -19.66 -1.79 -28.58
CA MET A 791 -20.88 -1.00 -28.86
C MET A 791 -20.81 0.44 -28.33
N ILE A 792 -20.17 0.69 -27.18
CA ILE A 792 -20.21 1.99 -26.49
C ILE A 792 -19.70 3.14 -27.38
N PRO A 793 -18.48 3.07 -27.98
CA PRO A 793 -18.01 4.12 -28.88
C PRO A 793 -18.90 4.35 -30.11
N ALA A 794 -19.46 3.27 -30.68
CA ALA A 794 -20.35 3.37 -31.84
C ALA A 794 -21.68 4.07 -31.49
N ILE A 795 -22.25 3.73 -30.33
CA ILE A 795 -23.45 4.38 -29.78
C ILE A 795 -23.19 5.87 -29.56
N MET A 796 -22.09 6.21 -28.88
CA MET A 796 -21.79 7.61 -28.55
C MET A 796 -21.48 8.45 -29.79
N SER A 797 -20.80 7.89 -30.77
CA SER A 797 -20.56 8.57 -32.06
C SER A 797 -21.89 8.98 -32.72
N LYS A 798 -22.86 8.06 -32.78
CA LYS A 798 -24.20 8.34 -33.31
C LYS A 798 -25.00 9.32 -32.44
N GLU A 799 -24.86 9.22 -31.13
CA GLU A 799 -25.61 10.08 -30.22
C GLU A 799 -25.07 11.51 -30.25
N MET A 800 -23.76 11.72 -30.48
CA MET A 800 -23.19 13.05 -30.68
C MET A 800 -23.67 13.73 -31.96
N ASP A 801 -23.97 12.99 -33.02
CA ASP A 801 -24.61 13.55 -34.23
C ASP A 801 -25.97 14.19 -33.90
N ARG A 802 -26.72 13.57 -32.97
CA ARG A 802 -28.04 14.05 -32.51
C ARG A 802 -27.93 15.19 -31.51
N LEU A 803 -26.98 15.11 -30.57
CA LEU A 803 -26.86 16.04 -29.45
C LEU A 803 -26.13 17.33 -29.81
N MET A 804 -25.20 17.27 -30.77
CA MET A 804 -24.36 18.39 -31.17
C MET A 804 -24.44 18.62 -32.69
N PRO A 805 -25.64 18.87 -33.25
CA PRO A 805 -25.84 18.95 -34.70
C PRO A 805 -25.09 20.14 -35.34
N LYS A 806 -24.77 21.17 -34.55
CA LYS A 806 -24.05 22.37 -35.00
C LYS A 806 -22.54 22.30 -34.79
N ALA A 807 -22.04 21.28 -34.11
CA ALA A 807 -20.61 21.13 -33.84
C ALA A 807 -19.88 20.50 -35.03
N THR A 808 -18.61 20.86 -35.17
CA THR A 808 -17.72 20.28 -36.19
C THR A 808 -17.58 18.78 -35.99
N ALA A 809 -17.19 18.06 -37.04
CA ALA A 809 -16.98 16.61 -36.95
C ALA A 809 -15.90 16.24 -35.93
N GLU A 810 -14.88 17.10 -35.77
CA GLU A 810 -13.79 16.90 -34.83
C GLU A 810 -14.25 17.10 -33.37
N GLU A 811 -15.04 18.13 -33.10
CA GLU A 811 -15.64 18.37 -31.77
C GLU A 811 -16.58 17.24 -31.36
N ARG A 812 -17.43 16.76 -32.28
CA ARG A 812 -18.32 15.60 -32.03
C ARG A 812 -17.52 14.35 -31.69
N ARG A 813 -16.45 14.08 -32.44
CA ARG A 813 -15.59 12.93 -32.20
C ARG A 813 -14.90 13.02 -30.84
N HIS A 814 -14.40 14.20 -30.49
CA HIS A 814 -13.73 14.44 -29.22
C HIS A 814 -14.67 14.22 -28.02
N GLU A 815 -15.89 14.78 -28.06
CA GLU A 815 -16.87 14.54 -26.99
C GLU A 815 -17.38 13.09 -26.98
N ALA A 816 -17.54 12.44 -28.14
CA ALA A 816 -17.89 11.02 -28.20
C ALA A 816 -16.81 10.14 -27.53
N ASP A 817 -15.53 10.36 -27.81
CA ASP A 817 -14.41 9.62 -27.20
C ASP A 817 -14.38 9.81 -25.67
N LYS A 818 -14.62 11.04 -25.21
CA LYS A 818 -14.64 11.42 -23.80
C LYS A 818 -15.80 10.77 -23.04
N GLU A 819 -17.02 10.91 -23.54
CA GLU A 819 -18.20 10.29 -22.90
C GLU A 819 -18.13 8.76 -22.97
N SER A 820 -17.61 8.18 -24.06
CA SER A 820 -17.44 6.71 -24.19
C SER A 820 -16.54 6.14 -23.11
N ALA A 821 -15.42 6.81 -22.82
CA ALA A 821 -14.51 6.38 -21.76
C ALA A 821 -15.19 6.40 -20.38
N ALA A 822 -15.94 7.48 -20.09
CA ALA A 822 -16.67 7.63 -18.84
C ALA A 822 -17.81 6.60 -18.68
N ILE A 823 -18.60 6.38 -19.73
CA ILE A 823 -19.68 5.37 -19.77
C ILE A 823 -19.10 3.96 -19.59
N THR A 824 -17.98 3.64 -20.24
CA THR A 824 -17.30 2.35 -20.10
C THR A 824 -16.91 2.09 -18.63
N GLY A 825 -16.32 3.08 -17.96
CA GLY A 825 -15.96 2.99 -16.55
C GLY A 825 -17.17 2.79 -15.63
N PHE A 826 -18.21 3.60 -15.80
CA PHE A 826 -19.43 3.52 -14.98
C PHE A 826 -20.21 2.21 -15.22
N THR A 827 -20.41 1.83 -16.49
CA THR A 827 -21.02 0.58 -16.90
C THR A 827 -20.30 -0.63 -16.28
N SER A 828 -18.97 -0.59 -16.25
CA SER A 828 -18.16 -1.63 -15.62
C SER A 828 -18.25 -1.65 -14.09
N ALA A 829 -18.58 -0.53 -13.44
CA ALA A 829 -18.82 -0.48 -12.01
C ALA A 829 -20.17 -1.12 -11.66
N ILE A 830 -21.23 -0.76 -12.40
CA ILE A 830 -22.56 -1.35 -12.18
C ILE A 830 -22.57 -2.85 -12.47
N ALA A 831 -21.96 -3.29 -13.57
CA ALA A 831 -21.90 -4.71 -13.90
C ALA A 831 -21.15 -5.55 -12.85
N ALA A 832 -20.21 -4.95 -12.10
CA ALA A 832 -19.49 -5.66 -11.05
C ALA A 832 -20.41 -6.12 -9.90
N PHE A 833 -21.59 -5.52 -9.71
CA PHE A 833 -22.57 -6.03 -8.75
C PHE A 833 -23.08 -7.44 -9.10
N GLY A 834 -22.89 -7.92 -10.33
CA GLY A 834 -23.13 -9.33 -10.68
C GLY A 834 -22.29 -10.31 -9.85
N ALA A 835 -21.09 -9.89 -9.39
CA ALA A 835 -20.27 -10.65 -8.45
C ALA A 835 -20.97 -10.89 -7.10
N PHE A 836 -21.93 -10.04 -6.73
CA PHE A 836 -22.75 -10.22 -5.55
C PHE A 836 -24.02 -11.00 -5.87
N PHE A 837 -24.78 -10.56 -6.87
CA PHE A 837 -26.14 -11.07 -7.12
C PHE A 837 -26.17 -12.56 -7.50
N ILE A 838 -25.18 -13.06 -8.24
CA ILE A 838 -25.17 -14.46 -8.66
C ILE A 838 -24.88 -15.43 -7.50
N PRO A 839 -23.74 -15.33 -6.79
CA PRO A 839 -23.49 -16.21 -5.65
C PRO A 839 -24.52 -16.04 -4.55
N LYS A 840 -24.97 -14.81 -4.26
CA LYS A 840 -26.05 -14.61 -3.29
C LYS A 840 -27.37 -15.21 -3.76
N GLY A 841 -27.66 -15.13 -5.06
CA GLY A 841 -28.81 -15.78 -5.69
C GLY A 841 -28.79 -17.28 -5.46
N TYR A 842 -27.65 -17.96 -5.68
CA TYR A 842 -27.50 -19.38 -5.36
C TYR A 842 -27.73 -19.67 -3.88
N GLY A 843 -27.08 -18.90 -2.98
CA GLY A 843 -27.23 -19.09 -1.53
C GLY A 843 -28.69 -18.96 -1.06
N THR A 844 -29.39 -17.92 -1.51
CA THR A 844 -30.81 -17.70 -1.21
C THR A 844 -31.70 -18.80 -1.82
N SER A 845 -31.45 -19.21 -3.05
CA SER A 845 -32.22 -20.28 -3.70
C SER A 845 -32.09 -21.59 -2.94
N ILE A 846 -30.85 -21.98 -2.60
CA ILE A 846 -30.58 -23.23 -1.89
C ILE A 846 -31.18 -23.19 -0.48
N SER A 847 -31.06 -22.07 0.23
CA SER A 847 -31.61 -21.96 1.59
C SER A 847 -33.14 -21.97 1.62
N MET A 848 -33.80 -21.41 0.61
CA MET A 848 -35.27 -21.33 0.54
C MET A 848 -35.93 -22.55 -0.11
N THR A 849 -35.25 -23.21 -1.06
CA THR A 849 -35.87 -24.23 -1.93
C THR A 849 -35.14 -25.58 -1.92
N GLY A 850 -33.95 -25.66 -1.33
CA GLY A 850 -33.12 -26.86 -1.32
C GLY A 850 -32.22 -27.03 -2.55
N GLY A 851 -32.34 -26.17 -3.57
CA GLY A 851 -31.53 -26.23 -4.79
C GLY A 851 -31.30 -24.88 -5.47
N PRO A 852 -30.42 -24.81 -6.49
CA PRO A 852 -30.05 -23.56 -7.17
C PRO A 852 -31.01 -23.16 -8.31
N GLU A 853 -32.05 -23.94 -8.60
CA GLU A 853 -32.88 -23.85 -9.80
C GLU A 853 -33.61 -22.51 -9.89
N ALA A 854 -34.15 -21.98 -8.78
CA ALA A 854 -34.85 -20.70 -8.77
C ALA A 854 -33.92 -19.54 -9.16
N ALA A 855 -32.66 -19.57 -8.70
CA ALA A 855 -31.65 -18.59 -9.12
C ALA A 855 -31.32 -18.72 -10.61
N LEU A 856 -31.14 -19.95 -11.10
CA LEU A 856 -30.85 -20.21 -12.51
C LEU A 856 -31.98 -19.74 -13.44
N TRP A 857 -33.24 -19.96 -13.07
CA TRP A 857 -34.39 -19.41 -13.80
C TRP A 857 -34.40 -17.88 -13.81
N ALA A 858 -34.09 -17.24 -12.68
CA ALA A 858 -33.97 -15.78 -12.62
C ALA A 858 -32.85 -15.25 -13.55
N PHE A 859 -31.70 -15.93 -13.60
CA PHE A 859 -30.61 -15.57 -14.52
C PHE A 859 -31.02 -15.77 -15.98
N LEU A 860 -31.72 -16.85 -16.30
CA LEU A 860 -32.24 -17.08 -17.66
C LEU A 860 -33.20 -15.98 -18.10
N ILE A 861 -34.16 -15.61 -17.25
CA ILE A 861 -35.10 -14.51 -17.51
C ILE A 861 -34.33 -13.21 -17.72
N PHE A 862 -33.33 -12.93 -16.89
CA PHE A 862 -32.48 -11.75 -17.05
C PHE A 862 -31.77 -11.73 -18.41
N TYR A 863 -31.24 -12.85 -18.89
CA TYR A 863 -30.63 -12.93 -20.23
C TYR A 863 -31.62 -12.74 -21.36
N VAL A 864 -32.87 -13.20 -21.22
CA VAL A 864 -33.95 -12.89 -22.16
C VAL A 864 -34.16 -11.37 -22.24
N THR A 865 -34.20 -10.67 -21.09
CA THR A 865 -34.35 -9.20 -21.12
C THR A 865 -33.18 -8.53 -21.84
N CYS A 866 -31.95 -9.00 -21.62
CA CYS A 866 -30.76 -8.46 -22.27
C CYS A 866 -30.79 -8.66 -23.79
N LEU A 867 -31.21 -9.84 -24.24
CA LEU A 867 -31.38 -10.15 -25.66
C LEU A 867 -32.45 -9.25 -26.28
N VAL A 868 -33.63 -9.15 -25.66
CA VAL A 868 -34.74 -8.32 -26.15
C VAL A 868 -34.35 -6.85 -26.23
N ILE A 869 -33.63 -6.32 -25.24
CA ILE A 869 -33.13 -4.94 -25.25
C ILE A 869 -32.09 -4.75 -26.35
N THR A 870 -31.13 -5.67 -26.49
CA THR A 870 -30.09 -5.57 -27.53
C THR A 870 -30.71 -5.58 -28.93
N TRP A 871 -31.71 -6.44 -29.14
CA TRP A 871 -32.46 -6.50 -30.38
C TRP A 871 -33.30 -5.24 -30.61
N GLY A 872 -34.13 -4.87 -29.64
CA GLY A 872 -35.10 -3.78 -29.77
C GLY A 872 -34.49 -2.38 -29.87
N VAL A 873 -33.39 -2.12 -29.16
CA VAL A 873 -32.77 -0.78 -29.12
C VAL A 873 -31.72 -0.61 -30.20
N TYR A 874 -30.89 -1.64 -30.46
CA TYR A 874 -29.67 -1.46 -31.23
C TYR A 874 -29.70 -2.11 -32.63
N THR A 875 -30.20 -3.34 -32.77
CA THR A 875 -29.94 -4.16 -33.97
C THR A 875 -31.16 -4.48 -34.84
N ARG A 876 -32.39 -4.22 -34.41
CA ARG A 876 -33.57 -4.34 -35.30
C ARG A 876 -33.54 -3.26 -36.38
N LYS A 877 -34.31 -3.44 -37.47
CA LYS A 877 -34.55 -2.37 -38.46
C LYS A 877 -35.06 -1.11 -37.74
N GLY A 878 -34.37 0.02 -37.93
CA GLY A 878 -34.62 1.28 -37.21
C GLY A 878 -33.95 1.42 -35.84
N GLY A 879 -33.18 0.42 -35.40
CA GLY A 879 -32.33 0.48 -34.21
C GLY A 879 -31.05 1.30 -34.44
N LEU A 880 -30.47 1.82 -33.35
CA LEU A 880 -29.39 2.82 -33.42
C LEU A 880 -28.13 2.34 -34.18
N LEU A 881 -27.81 1.05 -34.08
CA LEU A 881 -26.62 0.46 -34.70
C LEU A 881 -26.94 -0.29 -36.01
N TYR A 882 -28.20 -0.44 -36.39
CA TYR A 882 -28.61 -1.24 -37.54
C TYR A 882 -27.88 -0.82 -38.83
N ASP A 883 -27.93 0.46 -39.16
CA ASP A 883 -27.30 0.98 -40.39
C ASP A 883 -25.77 0.96 -40.32
N VAL A 884 -25.20 1.05 -39.13
CA VAL A 884 -23.74 0.99 -38.93
C VAL A 884 -23.23 -0.43 -39.21
N GLU A 885 -23.99 -1.44 -38.77
CA GLU A 885 -23.60 -2.85 -38.87
C GLU A 885 -23.97 -3.50 -40.20
N HIS A 886 -24.86 -2.89 -40.99
CA HIS A 886 -25.36 -3.43 -42.27
C HIS A 886 -24.88 -2.65 -43.51
N ARG A 887 -24.17 -1.54 -43.36
CA ARG A 887 -23.50 -0.88 -44.50
C ARG A 887 -22.33 -1.73 -44.97
N SER A 888 -22.40 -2.24 -46.19
CA SER A 888 -21.21 -2.70 -46.92
C SER A 888 -20.21 -1.54 -46.97
N LYS A 889 -18.95 -1.76 -46.56
CA LYS A 889 -17.86 -0.77 -46.71
C LYS A 889 -17.99 -0.07 -48.07
N PRO A 890 -17.99 1.26 -48.16
CA PRO A 890 -17.75 1.91 -49.44
C PRO A 890 -16.38 1.41 -49.93
N ALA A 891 -16.33 0.96 -51.18
CA ALA A 891 -15.06 0.79 -51.87
C ALA A 891 -14.26 2.10 -51.73
N ALA A 892 -12.95 1.97 -51.53
CA ALA A 892 -12.02 3.08 -51.47
C ALA A 892 -12.35 4.09 -52.59
N ALA A 893 -12.83 5.27 -52.23
CA ALA A 893 -12.88 6.39 -53.13
C ALA A 893 -11.50 7.04 -53.09
N ALA A 894 -10.77 6.91 -54.19
CA ALA A 894 -9.55 7.63 -54.47
C ALA A 894 -9.78 9.14 -54.42
N ALA A 895 -9.01 9.85 -53.60
CA ALA A 895 -8.48 11.20 -53.79
C ALA A 895 -7.56 11.55 -52.60
#